data_AF-A0A3R6LNP8-F1
#
_entry.id   AF-A0A3R6LNP8-F1
#
_cell.length_a   1.000
_cell.length_b   1.000
_cell.length_c   1.000
_cell.angle_alpha   90.00
_cell.angle_beta   90.00
_cell.angle_gamma   90.00
#
_symmetry.space_group_name_H-M   'P 1'
#
loop_
_entity.id
_entity.type
_entity.pdbx_description
1 polymer ?
#
loop_
_entity_poly.entity_id
_entity_poly.type
_entity_poly.pdbx_seq_one_letter_code
_entity_poly.pdbx_strand_id
1 'polypeptide(L)'
;MKRMKKLLLVLCSAVFVTVSALEALPVYAANEITNAEGYHAPQVTEQVVSEYTDVYEPSYTRNAGSSYWAKYGSDYYYNQMTASQKNLYDGLYQMCMAYLTGTGDINGKTAVMNASREYTQGVSYSGLTDTEAINTTIAFVNSNPQFYFLDGEDYVREYYAGVENAGTIYVDVYDEFVDGATRQNYTDQFQSVIDNWMSQVNAQASVLDKEYKAHELVITNTIYKDGASYNQSCYSVFMRGQSVCAGYAEAFELLCNGAGIETIIVTSTTHEWNQIHIGNYWYAVDPTWADTSGTLAYYNVSDETLRKNNRSHVPETFWSTVNRPECKYDYGKEDTSSDNGTTSGGSSSGGTSNSGAQNRAYTAVHNGTDYSRIFDPYYYADTYGDLKQAYGYDCNSLLQHFINYGMAEGRQAKSGFNVTSYRLQYADLRRAYGADLKSYYMHYVNYGAKEGRSGIGCTTLQGAVTVLGGVDYSAVYDYQYYVNKYADIKTAYGYDDLAVLQHFVNYGMKEGRQAKSSFDVNSYRLQYADLRGAYGNDLKSYYTHYINYGRKEGRVATGCTTLQGGTTVYRSVNYAAVYDFSYYVANNPDVYRAYGNDDVAVLQHFVNHGMQEGRRACAGFSVQTYCTNYADLQRAYGNDWKAYYMHYINYGVREGRRGV
;
A
#
# COMPACT_ATOMS: atom_id res chain seq x y z
N MET A 1 -20.90 -2.22 18.11
CA MET A 1 -22.27 -2.79 17.98
C MET A 1 -22.49 -3.89 19.03
N LYS A 2 -23.67 -4.39 19.42
CA LYS A 2 -25.09 -4.40 18.95
C LYS A 2 -25.62 -5.69 18.29
N ARG A 3 -24.80 -6.59 17.70
CA ARG A 3 -25.28 -7.88 17.11
C ARG A 3 -26.05 -8.79 18.10
N MET A 4 -26.01 -8.53 19.42
CA MET A 4 -26.85 -9.22 20.43
C MET A 4 -27.54 -8.29 21.46
N LYS A 5 -28.28 -7.26 21.03
CA LYS A 5 -29.14 -6.45 21.94
C LYS A 5 -30.61 -6.29 21.51
N LYS A 6 -31.35 -7.41 21.43
CA LYS A 6 -32.79 -7.50 21.80
C LYS A 6 -33.34 -8.94 21.73
N LEU A 7 -33.13 -9.73 22.79
CA LEU A 7 -34.01 -10.89 23.03
C LEU A 7 -35.27 -10.41 23.78
N LEU A 8 -36.15 -9.65 23.12
CA LEU A 8 -37.34 -9.08 23.76
C LEU A 8 -38.59 -9.06 22.87
N LEU A 9 -39.46 -10.03 23.15
CA LEU A 9 -40.83 -10.25 22.65
C LEU A 9 -41.72 -8.98 22.69
N VAL A 10 -42.33 -8.63 21.55
CA VAL A 10 -43.42 -7.63 21.42
C VAL A 10 -44.44 -8.08 20.35
N LEU A 11 -45.73 -7.80 20.55
CA LEU A 11 -46.84 -8.18 19.66
C LEU A 11 -47.15 -7.14 18.56
N CYS A 12 -47.94 -7.60 17.58
CA CYS A 12 -48.48 -6.83 16.45
C CYS A 12 -49.20 -5.52 16.82
N SER A 13 -49.02 -4.50 16.00
CA SER A 13 -49.96 -3.39 15.74
C SER A 13 -49.64 -2.80 14.35
N ALA A 14 -50.59 -2.09 13.73
CA ALA A 14 -50.57 -1.83 12.27
C ALA A 14 -50.85 -0.36 11.90
N VAL A 15 -50.74 -0.05 10.59
CA VAL A 15 -51.25 1.17 9.91
C VAL A 15 -50.35 2.43 10.12
N PHE A 16 -50.06 3.34 9.16
CA PHE A 16 -50.44 3.57 7.74
C PHE A 16 -49.20 3.92 6.87
N VAL A 17 -49.36 4.06 5.54
CA VAL A 17 -48.29 4.38 4.56
C VAL A 17 -48.37 5.82 4.05
N THR A 18 -47.22 6.48 3.87
CA THR A 18 -47.02 7.58 2.91
C THR A 18 -45.65 7.47 2.22
N VAL A 19 -45.59 7.65 0.91
CA VAL A 19 -44.36 7.60 0.10
C VAL A 19 -43.80 9.00 -0.11
N SER A 20 -42.48 9.15 -0.03
CA SER A 20 -41.72 10.30 -0.55
C SER A 20 -40.63 9.79 -1.50
N ALA A 21 -40.49 10.42 -2.66
CA ALA A 21 -39.52 10.00 -3.68
C ALA A 21 -38.08 10.26 -3.22
N LEU A 22 -37.16 9.34 -3.58
CA LEU A 22 -35.73 9.51 -3.39
C LEU A 22 -35.12 10.09 -4.68
N GLU A 23 -34.25 11.09 -4.55
CA GLU A 23 -33.54 11.68 -5.68
C GLU A 23 -32.36 10.81 -6.10
N ALA A 24 -32.09 10.72 -7.41
CA ALA A 24 -30.99 9.93 -7.94
C ALA A 24 -29.63 10.59 -7.64
N LEU A 25 -28.84 9.96 -6.77
CA LEU A 25 -27.45 10.36 -6.48
C LEU A 25 -26.50 9.90 -7.61
N PRO A 26 -25.37 10.60 -7.83
CA PRO A 26 -24.61 10.48 -9.07
C PRO A 26 -23.74 9.21 -9.16
N VAL A 27 -23.43 8.81 -10.39
CA VAL A 27 -22.45 7.77 -10.71
C VAL A 27 -21.04 8.30 -10.45
N TYR A 28 -20.35 7.75 -9.45
CA TYR A 28 -18.97 8.11 -9.14
C TYR A 28 -17.98 7.33 -10.00
N ALA A 29 -17.25 8.03 -10.87
CA ALA A 29 -16.12 7.47 -11.60
C ALA A 29 -14.84 7.50 -10.75
N ALA A 30 -13.97 6.49 -10.91
CA ALA A 30 -12.89 6.15 -9.98
C ALA A 30 -11.67 7.11 -9.90
N ASN A 31 -11.85 8.41 -10.16
CA ASN A 31 -10.78 9.42 -10.11
C ASN A 31 -10.94 10.46 -8.98
N GLU A 32 -12.07 10.51 -8.26
CA GLU A 32 -12.28 11.43 -7.12
C GLU A 32 -12.85 10.71 -5.88
N ILE A 33 -12.02 9.91 -5.21
CA ILE A 33 -12.25 9.59 -3.80
C ILE A 33 -11.79 10.80 -2.97
N THR A 34 -12.68 11.77 -2.77
CA THR A 34 -12.44 12.88 -1.85
C THR A 34 -12.65 12.41 -0.42
N ASN A 35 -11.57 12.19 0.34
CA ASN A 35 -11.62 11.73 1.73
C ASN A 35 -12.59 12.58 2.57
N ALA A 36 -13.67 11.94 3.04
CA ALA A 36 -14.74 12.60 3.78
C ALA A 36 -14.36 12.83 5.25
N GLU A 37 -13.80 14.01 5.52
CA GLU A 37 -13.48 14.56 6.85
C GLU A 37 -12.33 13.84 7.58
N GLY A 38 -11.24 14.56 7.87
CA GLY A 38 -9.98 13.94 8.28
C GLY A 38 -9.45 14.35 9.66
N TYR A 39 -8.93 13.37 10.39
CA TYR A 39 -7.58 13.43 10.97
C TYR A 39 -7.08 12.00 11.29
N HIS A 40 -5.87 11.62 10.86
CA HIS A 40 -5.28 10.30 11.12
C HIS A 40 -4.12 10.38 12.12
N ALA A 41 -4.19 9.57 13.19
CA ALA A 41 -3.08 8.97 13.94
C ALA A 41 -3.66 7.99 14.99
N PRO A 42 -2.95 6.91 15.38
CA PRO A 42 -1.64 6.47 14.93
C PRO A 42 -1.72 5.30 13.93
N GLN A 43 -0.88 5.32 12.90
CA GLN A 43 -0.67 4.13 12.06
C GLN A 43 0.33 3.20 12.74
N VAL A 44 0.19 1.88 12.55
CA VAL A 44 1.07 0.88 13.17
C VAL A 44 2.52 1.11 12.75
N THR A 45 3.39 1.37 13.72
CA THR A 45 4.81 1.73 13.48
C THR A 45 5.76 0.54 13.45
N GLU A 46 5.24 -0.66 13.71
CA GLU A 46 5.96 -1.93 13.78
C GLU A 46 5.63 -2.76 12.52
N GLN A 47 6.63 -3.29 11.83
CA GLN A 47 6.43 -4.24 10.73
C GLN A 47 6.72 -5.67 11.18
N VAL A 48 5.97 -6.63 10.63
CA VAL A 48 6.21 -8.06 10.83
C VAL A 48 7.45 -8.46 10.05
N VAL A 49 8.51 -8.88 10.74
CA VAL A 49 9.72 -9.40 10.10
C VAL A 49 9.55 -10.91 9.90
N SER A 50 9.51 -11.34 8.63
CA SER A 50 9.32 -12.74 8.24
C SER A 50 10.60 -13.58 8.41
N GLU A 51 10.96 -13.89 9.66
CA GLU A 51 12.15 -14.72 9.98
C GLU A 51 11.99 -16.23 9.71
N TYR A 52 10.79 -16.70 9.36
CA TYR A 52 10.52 -18.10 9.03
C TYR A 52 10.29 -18.30 7.52
N THR A 53 10.97 -19.29 6.95
CA THR A 53 10.88 -19.67 5.53
C THR A 53 10.10 -20.97 5.31
N ASP A 54 9.09 -21.24 6.15
CA ASP A 54 8.15 -22.33 5.87
C ASP A 54 7.32 -21.97 4.64
N VAL A 55 7.51 -22.73 3.57
CA VAL A 55 6.78 -22.58 2.31
C VAL A 55 5.38 -23.18 2.48
N TYR A 56 4.52 -22.45 3.20
CA TYR A 56 3.10 -22.75 3.28
C TYR A 56 2.46 -22.42 1.93
N GLU A 57 2.38 -23.44 1.06
CA GLU A 57 1.56 -23.36 -0.14
C GLU A 57 0.09 -23.16 0.27
N PRO A 58 -0.65 -22.19 -0.31
CA PRO A 58 -2.05 -21.92 0.01
C PRO A 58 -2.95 -23.15 -0.11
N SER A 59 -3.22 -23.82 1.01
CA SER A 59 -4.04 -25.04 1.06
C SER A 59 -5.53 -24.74 0.95
N TYR A 60 -5.94 -23.50 1.23
CA TYR A 60 -7.33 -23.09 1.26
C TYR A 60 -7.78 -22.52 -0.10
N THR A 61 -8.53 -23.30 -0.87
CA THR A 61 -9.39 -22.77 -1.94
C THR A 61 -10.74 -23.47 -1.98
N ARG A 62 -11.80 -22.71 -1.67
CA ARG A 62 -13.19 -23.13 -1.86
C ARG A 62 -13.53 -23.22 -3.35
N ASN A 63 -13.29 -24.40 -3.92
CA ASN A 63 -13.55 -24.75 -5.33
C ASN A 63 -13.08 -23.67 -6.32
N ALA A 64 -11.77 -23.59 -6.57
CA ALA A 64 -11.09 -22.62 -7.44
C ALA A 64 -11.49 -22.61 -8.95
N GLY A 65 -12.67 -23.15 -9.31
CA GLY A 65 -13.23 -23.16 -10.65
C GLY A 65 -14.75 -22.92 -10.74
N SER A 66 -15.43 -22.53 -9.65
CA SER A 66 -16.91 -22.38 -9.65
C SER A 66 -17.43 -20.93 -9.71
N SER A 67 -16.76 -19.95 -9.09
CA SER A 67 -17.10 -18.51 -9.21
C SER A 67 -15.93 -17.62 -8.76
N TYR A 68 -15.84 -16.40 -9.29
CA TYR A 68 -14.91 -15.36 -8.82
C TYR A 68 -15.03 -15.12 -7.31
N TRP A 69 -16.27 -15.13 -6.79
CA TRP A 69 -16.57 -14.80 -5.40
C TRP A 69 -16.31 -15.95 -4.41
N ALA A 70 -16.20 -17.20 -4.87
CA ALA A 70 -16.18 -18.37 -4.00
C ALA A 70 -14.96 -18.42 -3.05
N LYS A 71 -13.82 -17.87 -3.49
CA LYS A 71 -12.54 -17.84 -2.76
C LYS A 71 -12.51 -16.90 -1.54
N TYR A 72 -13.51 -16.04 -1.35
CA TYR A 72 -13.47 -14.93 -0.38
C TYR A 72 -14.07 -15.26 1.00
N GLY A 73 -14.73 -16.41 1.15
CA GLY A 73 -15.26 -16.88 2.43
C GLY A 73 -14.61 -18.20 2.88
N SER A 74 -14.77 -18.55 4.15
CA SER A 74 -14.20 -19.74 4.78
C SER A 74 -15.16 -20.94 4.79
N ASP A 75 -14.62 -22.14 4.54
CA ASP A 75 -15.31 -23.43 4.75
C ASP A 75 -14.90 -24.07 6.10
N TYR A 76 -14.06 -23.43 6.92
CA TYR A 76 -13.54 -24.01 8.17
C TYR A 76 -14.67 -24.53 9.09
N TYR A 77 -15.64 -23.68 9.41
CA TYR A 77 -16.78 -24.07 10.23
C TYR A 77 -17.74 -24.99 9.47
N TYR A 78 -17.97 -24.76 8.17
CA TYR A 78 -18.79 -25.63 7.32
C TYR A 78 -18.29 -27.07 7.34
N ASN A 79 -16.99 -27.31 7.20
CA ASN A 79 -16.41 -28.64 7.15
C ASN A 79 -16.76 -29.49 8.39
N GLN A 80 -16.93 -28.84 9.54
CA GLN A 80 -17.24 -29.46 10.84
C GLN A 80 -18.76 -29.63 11.10
N MET A 81 -19.62 -29.10 10.24
CA MET A 81 -21.08 -29.20 10.36
C MET A 81 -21.64 -30.60 10.03
N THR A 82 -22.73 -30.97 10.72
CA THR A 82 -23.54 -32.15 10.39
C THR A 82 -24.28 -31.97 9.06
N ALA A 83 -24.79 -33.08 8.47
CA ALA A 83 -25.51 -33.04 7.20
C ALA A 83 -26.72 -32.09 7.21
N SER A 84 -27.51 -32.06 8.30
CA SER A 84 -28.66 -31.15 8.43
C SER A 84 -28.23 -29.68 8.44
N GLN A 85 -27.11 -29.36 9.10
CA GLN A 85 -26.56 -28.00 9.14
C GLN A 85 -26.00 -27.59 7.78
N LYS A 86 -25.27 -28.49 7.10
CA LYS A 86 -24.77 -28.26 5.74
C LYS A 86 -25.91 -27.95 4.76
N ASN A 87 -27.02 -28.69 4.81
CA ASN A 87 -28.20 -28.41 3.98
C ASN A 87 -28.74 -26.97 4.14
N LEU A 88 -28.78 -26.44 5.37
CA LEU A 88 -29.18 -25.05 5.62
C LEU A 88 -28.12 -24.05 5.13
N TYR A 89 -26.84 -24.28 5.45
CA TYR A 89 -25.72 -23.45 5.02
C TYR A 89 -25.61 -23.36 3.49
N ASP A 90 -25.75 -24.49 2.80
CA ASP A 90 -25.71 -24.58 1.34
C ASP A 90 -26.93 -23.89 0.72
N GLY A 91 -28.12 -24.00 1.33
CA GLY A 91 -29.31 -23.25 0.90
C GLY A 91 -29.12 -21.73 1.00
N LEU A 92 -28.60 -21.25 2.13
CA LEU A 92 -28.24 -19.84 2.34
C LEU A 92 -27.16 -19.39 1.35
N TYR A 93 -26.13 -20.22 1.12
CA TYR A 93 -25.04 -19.90 0.20
C TYR A 93 -25.50 -19.79 -1.25
N GLN A 94 -26.29 -20.73 -1.78
CA GLN A 94 -26.78 -20.67 -3.15
C GLN A 94 -27.71 -19.47 -3.38
N MET A 95 -28.54 -19.13 -2.38
CA MET A 95 -29.38 -17.94 -2.42
C MET A 95 -28.54 -16.64 -2.46
N CYS A 96 -27.60 -16.47 -1.53
CA CYS A 96 -26.78 -15.26 -1.46
C CYS A 96 -25.82 -15.15 -2.66
N MET A 97 -25.33 -16.26 -3.22
CA MET A 97 -24.63 -16.26 -4.50
C MET A 97 -25.50 -15.76 -5.65
N ALA A 98 -26.76 -16.20 -5.74
CA ALA A 98 -27.69 -15.74 -6.76
C ALA A 98 -28.02 -14.23 -6.65
N TYR A 99 -28.04 -13.67 -5.43
CA TYR A 99 -28.13 -12.22 -5.23
C TYR A 99 -26.83 -11.48 -5.57
N LEU A 100 -25.67 -12.05 -5.23
CA LEU A 100 -24.36 -11.44 -5.47
C LEU A 100 -24.02 -11.36 -6.97
N THR A 101 -24.40 -12.37 -7.76
CA THR A 101 -24.08 -12.46 -9.19
C THR A 101 -25.29 -12.29 -10.11
N GLY A 102 -26.36 -11.64 -9.65
CA GLY A 102 -27.62 -11.57 -10.38
C GLY A 102 -28.50 -10.38 -10.01
N THR A 103 -29.16 -9.81 -11.02
CA THR A 103 -30.00 -8.61 -10.92
C THR A 103 -31.42 -8.89 -10.39
N GLY A 104 -31.59 -9.91 -9.55
CA GLY A 104 -32.88 -10.25 -8.94
C GLY A 104 -33.09 -9.53 -7.61
N ASP A 105 -34.28 -8.99 -7.38
CA ASP A 105 -34.58 -8.23 -6.16
C ASP A 105 -34.72 -9.14 -4.91
N ILE A 106 -34.29 -8.63 -3.76
CA ILE A 106 -34.36 -9.33 -2.47
C ILE A 106 -35.75 -9.13 -1.84
N ASN A 107 -36.72 -9.89 -2.33
CA ASN A 107 -38.14 -9.81 -1.91
C ASN A 107 -38.50 -10.83 -0.80
N GLY A 108 -37.85 -10.79 0.37
CA GLY A 108 -38.06 -11.77 1.44
C GLY A 108 -39.25 -11.54 2.39
N LYS A 109 -39.93 -10.38 2.31
CA LYS A 109 -40.87 -9.91 3.35
C LYS A 109 -42.00 -10.89 3.72
N THR A 110 -42.05 -11.28 4.99
CA THR A 110 -43.18 -11.99 5.62
C THR A 110 -43.82 -11.17 6.74
N ALA A 111 -44.96 -11.65 7.26
CA ALA A 111 -45.78 -10.91 8.22
C ALA A 111 -45.22 -10.87 9.67
N VAL A 112 -44.09 -11.54 9.95
CA VAL A 112 -43.44 -11.56 11.27
C VAL A 112 -42.15 -10.73 11.34
N MET A 113 -41.74 -10.13 10.22
CA MET A 113 -40.49 -9.36 10.10
C MET A 113 -40.60 -7.96 10.70
N ASN A 114 -39.45 -7.38 11.07
CA ASN A 114 -39.37 -5.98 11.44
C ASN A 114 -39.67 -5.11 10.21
N ALA A 115 -40.73 -4.30 10.28
CA ALA A 115 -41.18 -3.46 9.16
C ALA A 115 -40.22 -2.32 8.77
N SER A 116 -39.14 -2.11 9.55
CA SER A 116 -38.05 -1.16 9.27
C SER A 116 -36.74 -1.85 8.92
N ARG A 117 -36.80 -3.09 8.41
CA ARG A 117 -35.67 -3.86 7.87
C ARG A 117 -36.08 -4.68 6.65
N GLU A 118 -35.08 -5.11 5.89
CA GLU A 118 -35.22 -5.89 4.67
C GLU A 118 -34.54 -7.25 4.86
N TYR A 119 -35.08 -8.32 4.25
CA TYR A 119 -34.61 -9.68 4.52
C TYR A 119 -34.50 -10.49 3.24
N THR A 120 -33.51 -11.38 3.20
CA THR A 120 -33.37 -12.44 2.20
C THR A 120 -34.60 -13.35 2.12
N GLN A 121 -34.78 -14.08 1.01
CA GLN A 121 -35.81 -15.12 0.94
C GLN A 121 -35.58 -16.22 1.98
N GLY A 122 -36.66 -16.92 2.33
CA GLY A 122 -36.62 -17.92 3.39
C GLY A 122 -35.98 -19.24 2.96
N VAL A 123 -34.96 -19.68 3.69
CA VAL A 123 -34.33 -21.00 3.51
C VAL A 123 -34.90 -21.99 4.52
N SER A 124 -35.60 -23.01 4.02
CA SER A 124 -36.15 -24.09 4.82
C SER A 124 -35.06 -25.02 5.38
N TYR A 125 -35.23 -25.46 6.63
CA TYR A 125 -34.42 -26.50 7.26
C TYR A 125 -35.30 -27.55 7.94
N SER A 126 -34.72 -28.73 8.18
CA SER A 126 -35.32 -29.81 8.96
C SER A 126 -34.25 -30.66 9.63
N GLY A 127 -34.59 -31.27 10.77
CA GLY A 127 -33.63 -32.02 11.58
C GLY A 127 -32.58 -31.15 12.27
N LEU A 128 -32.94 -29.90 12.64
CA LEU A 128 -32.12 -28.99 13.44
C LEU A 128 -32.96 -28.36 14.56
N THR A 129 -32.41 -28.33 15.78
CA THR A 129 -32.98 -27.56 16.90
C THR A 129 -32.87 -26.06 16.68
N ASP A 130 -33.45 -25.30 17.61
CA ASP A 130 -33.47 -23.83 17.56
C ASP A 130 -32.07 -23.23 17.60
N THR A 131 -31.27 -23.68 18.55
CA THR A 131 -29.86 -23.30 18.68
C THR A 131 -29.02 -23.76 17.49
N GLU A 132 -29.19 -24.98 16.98
CA GLU A 132 -28.34 -25.48 15.89
C GLU A 132 -28.51 -24.71 14.58
N ALA A 133 -29.75 -24.44 14.14
CA ALA A 133 -29.97 -23.68 12.91
C ALA A 133 -29.63 -22.18 13.08
N ILE A 134 -29.77 -21.61 14.28
CA ILE A 134 -29.27 -20.26 14.57
C ILE A 134 -27.75 -20.22 14.51
N ASN A 135 -27.04 -21.10 15.22
CA ASN A 135 -25.56 -21.17 15.20
C ASN A 135 -25.03 -21.42 13.78
N THR A 136 -25.73 -22.23 12.98
CA THR A 136 -25.41 -22.46 11.56
C THR A 136 -25.53 -21.19 10.72
N THR A 137 -26.55 -20.36 11.00
CA THR A 137 -26.77 -19.07 10.33
C THR A 137 -25.73 -18.03 10.74
N ILE A 138 -25.36 -17.98 12.03
CA ILE A 138 -24.30 -17.09 12.52
C ILE A 138 -22.96 -17.49 11.90
N ALA A 139 -22.61 -18.78 11.89
CA ALA A 139 -21.41 -19.28 11.23
C ALA A 139 -21.42 -19.02 9.72
N PHE A 140 -22.58 -19.10 9.06
CA PHE A 140 -22.73 -18.73 7.65
C PHE A 140 -22.37 -17.26 7.38
N VAL A 141 -22.94 -16.31 8.12
CA VAL A 141 -22.65 -14.87 7.94
C VAL A 141 -21.16 -14.60 8.22
N ASN A 142 -20.65 -15.09 9.35
CA ASN A 142 -19.27 -14.89 9.82
C ASN A 142 -18.21 -15.79 9.13
N SER A 143 -18.55 -16.35 7.95
CA SER A 143 -17.60 -17.06 7.07
C SER A 143 -17.78 -16.70 5.59
N ASN A 144 -18.60 -15.69 5.26
CA ASN A 144 -18.93 -15.33 3.88
C ASN A 144 -18.98 -13.80 3.66
N PRO A 145 -17.89 -13.06 3.97
CA PRO A 145 -17.86 -11.60 3.87
C PRO A 145 -18.11 -11.08 2.44
N GLN A 146 -17.98 -11.92 1.40
CA GLN A 146 -18.40 -11.55 0.04
C GLN A 146 -19.91 -11.24 -0.09
N PHE A 147 -20.75 -11.70 0.84
CA PHE A 147 -22.17 -11.33 0.90
C PHE A 147 -22.36 -10.01 1.65
N TYR A 148 -21.61 -9.00 1.21
CA TYR A 148 -21.48 -7.66 1.80
C TYR A 148 -22.81 -6.92 2.02
N PHE A 149 -23.89 -7.37 1.39
CA PHE A 149 -25.22 -6.78 1.46
C PHE A 149 -26.05 -7.21 2.68
N LEU A 150 -25.64 -8.27 3.39
CA LEU A 150 -26.29 -8.71 4.63
C LEU A 150 -25.99 -7.71 5.77
N ASP A 151 -26.99 -7.33 6.56
CA ASP A 151 -26.79 -6.63 7.84
C ASP A 151 -26.81 -7.68 8.95
N GLY A 152 -25.64 -8.14 9.42
CA GLY A 152 -25.51 -9.24 10.38
C GLY A 152 -26.05 -8.96 11.80
N GLU A 153 -26.99 -8.03 11.98
CA GLU A 153 -27.61 -7.67 13.26
C GLU A 153 -28.88 -8.45 13.61
N ASP A 154 -29.59 -9.03 12.63
CA ASP A 154 -30.84 -9.76 12.88
C ASP A 154 -30.99 -10.98 11.95
N TYR A 155 -31.82 -11.93 12.37
CA TYR A 155 -32.26 -13.06 11.56
C TYR A 155 -33.64 -13.53 12.03
N VAL A 156 -34.60 -13.50 11.11
CA VAL A 156 -35.98 -13.90 11.39
C VAL A 156 -36.12 -15.41 11.17
N ARG A 157 -36.95 -16.04 12.00
CA ARG A 157 -37.21 -17.48 11.97
C ARG A 157 -38.71 -17.76 12.03
N GLU A 158 -39.17 -18.61 11.13
CA GLU A 158 -40.54 -19.14 11.13
C GLU A 158 -40.51 -20.65 11.44
N TYR A 159 -41.51 -21.13 12.17
CA TYR A 159 -41.62 -22.53 12.61
C TYR A 159 -42.75 -23.25 11.85
N TYR A 160 -42.55 -24.52 11.51
CA TYR A 160 -43.62 -25.32 10.89
C TYR A 160 -44.50 -25.96 11.98
N ALA A 161 -45.71 -25.41 12.13
CA ALA A 161 -46.63 -25.79 13.19
C ALA A 161 -46.93 -27.30 13.20
N GLY A 162 -46.58 -27.98 14.29
CA GLY A 162 -46.73 -29.44 14.44
C GLY A 162 -45.57 -30.28 13.90
N VAL A 163 -44.46 -29.66 13.48
CA VAL A 163 -43.22 -30.35 13.05
C VAL A 163 -42.07 -29.95 13.99
N GLU A 164 -41.47 -30.93 14.66
CA GLU A 164 -40.30 -30.69 15.50
C GLU A 164 -39.04 -30.45 14.64
N ASN A 165 -38.15 -29.58 15.11
CA ASN A 165 -36.83 -29.34 14.52
C ASN A 165 -36.84 -28.93 13.04
N ALA A 166 -37.87 -28.18 12.60
CA ALA A 166 -38.03 -27.71 11.23
C ALA A 166 -38.68 -26.31 11.14
N GLY A 167 -38.37 -25.58 10.06
CA GLY A 167 -38.83 -24.21 9.86
C GLY A 167 -38.09 -23.51 8.73
N THR A 168 -38.10 -22.18 8.74
CA THR A 168 -37.45 -21.31 7.76
C THR A 168 -36.55 -20.27 8.45
N ILE A 169 -35.37 -20.01 7.90
CA ILE A 169 -34.47 -18.90 8.29
C ILE A 169 -34.50 -17.80 7.22
N TYR A 170 -34.47 -16.55 7.67
CA TYR A 170 -34.33 -15.34 6.86
C TYR A 170 -33.21 -14.48 7.47
N VAL A 171 -32.26 -14.03 6.66
CA VAL A 171 -31.14 -13.16 7.09
C VAL A 171 -31.41 -11.71 6.66
N ASP A 172 -31.12 -10.76 7.55
CA ASP A 172 -31.29 -9.31 7.41
C ASP A 172 -30.31 -8.69 6.39
N VAL A 173 -30.72 -7.57 5.76
CA VAL A 173 -30.15 -6.98 4.53
C VAL A 173 -30.27 -5.46 4.58
N TYR A 174 -29.25 -4.73 4.12
CA TYR A 174 -29.38 -3.27 3.99
C TYR A 174 -30.32 -2.88 2.84
N ASP A 175 -31.26 -1.97 3.13
CA ASP A 175 -32.29 -1.47 2.21
C ASP A 175 -31.75 -1.11 0.81
N GLU A 176 -30.59 -0.45 0.72
CA GLU A 176 -30.01 0.00 -0.57
C GLU A 176 -29.48 -1.14 -1.46
N PHE A 177 -29.44 -2.37 -0.96
CA PHE A 177 -29.04 -3.55 -1.73
C PHE A 177 -30.21 -4.48 -2.08
N VAL A 178 -31.46 -4.11 -1.76
CA VAL A 178 -32.64 -4.89 -2.14
C VAL A 178 -32.85 -4.94 -3.65
N ASP A 179 -32.82 -3.78 -4.31
CA ASP A 179 -32.96 -3.65 -5.77
C ASP A 179 -31.78 -4.33 -6.48
N GLY A 180 -32.09 -5.29 -7.35
CA GLY A 180 -31.11 -6.16 -7.97
C GLY A 180 -30.18 -5.44 -8.96
N ALA A 181 -30.66 -4.40 -9.65
CA ALA A 181 -29.85 -3.63 -10.58
C ALA A 181 -28.88 -2.69 -9.84
N THR A 182 -29.35 -2.08 -8.76
CA THR A 182 -28.60 -1.20 -7.86
C THR A 182 -27.53 -2.00 -7.12
N ARG A 183 -27.88 -3.17 -6.57
CA ARG A 183 -26.91 -4.07 -5.95
C ARG A 183 -25.85 -4.54 -6.94
N GLN A 184 -26.20 -4.95 -8.17
CA GLN A 184 -25.19 -5.35 -9.17
C GLN A 184 -24.18 -4.22 -9.46
N ASN A 185 -24.64 -2.97 -9.59
CA ASN A 185 -23.75 -1.82 -9.78
C ASN A 185 -22.80 -1.62 -8.58
N TYR A 186 -23.29 -1.80 -7.35
CA TYR A 186 -22.44 -1.82 -6.15
C TYR A 186 -21.49 -3.03 -6.10
N THR A 187 -21.92 -4.22 -6.54
CA THR A 187 -21.05 -5.41 -6.68
C THR A 187 -19.89 -5.14 -7.64
N ASP A 188 -20.15 -4.53 -8.80
CA ASP A 188 -19.13 -4.24 -9.82
C ASP A 188 -18.08 -3.22 -9.30
N GLN A 189 -18.53 -2.22 -8.53
CA GLN A 189 -17.65 -1.25 -7.87
C GLN A 189 -16.84 -1.90 -6.73
N PHE A 190 -17.50 -2.70 -5.88
CA PHE A 190 -16.89 -3.42 -4.76
C PHE A 190 -15.83 -4.42 -5.25
N GLN A 191 -16.14 -5.19 -6.30
CA GLN A 191 -15.16 -6.04 -6.99
C GLN A 191 -13.96 -5.23 -7.49
N SER A 192 -14.17 -4.05 -8.07
CA SER A 192 -13.08 -3.23 -8.62
C SER A 192 -12.09 -2.77 -7.54
N VAL A 193 -12.55 -2.48 -6.31
CA VAL A 193 -11.66 -2.15 -5.18
C VAL A 193 -10.98 -3.41 -4.64
N ILE A 194 -11.70 -4.52 -4.51
CA ILE A 194 -11.14 -5.80 -4.08
C ILE A 194 -10.05 -6.27 -5.05
N ASP A 195 -10.26 -6.25 -6.37
CA ASP A 195 -9.25 -6.65 -7.35
C ASP A 195 -8.00 -5.76 -7.29
N ASN A 196 -8.14 -4.47 -6.97
CA ASN A 196 -7.00 -3.60 -6.70
C ASN A 196 -6.22 -4.06 -5.45
N TRP A 197 -6.88 -4.20 -4.31
CA TRP A 197 -6.23 -4.58 -3.04
C TRP A 197 -5.63 -5.99 -3.12
N MET A 198 -6.36 -6.94 -3.72
CA MET A 198 -5.89 -8.30 -3.98
C MET A 198 -4.70 -8.36 -4.94
N SER A 199 -4.55 -7.40 -5.86
CA SER A 199 -3.33 -7.32 -6.70
C SER A 199 -2.10 -6.94 -5.87
N GLN A 200 -2.26 -6.10 -4.84
CA GLN A 200 -1.20 -5.70 -3.93
C GLN A 200 -0.85 -6.82 -2.94
N VAL A 201 -1.86 -7.52 -2.40
CA VAL A 201 -1.68 -8.71 -1.55
C VAL A 201 -0.98 -9.83 -2.33
N ASN A 202 -1.48 -10.23 -3.50
CA ASN A 202 -0.90 -11.33 -4.27
C ASN A 202 0.48 -11.03 -4.89
N ALA A 203 0.91 -9.76 -4.91
CA ALA A 203 2.27 -9.39 -5.28
C ALA A 203 3.32 -9.67 -4.19
N GLN A 204 2.90 -10.03 -2.97
CA GLN A 204 3.81 -10.35 -1.87
C GLN A 204 4.30 -11.81 -1.92
N ALA A 205 5.53 -12.05 -1.43
CA ALA A 205 6.26 -13.30 -1.65
C ALA A 205 5.87 -14.43 -0.70
N SER A 206 5.82 -14.18 0.61
CA SER A 206 5.41 -15.17 1.61
C SER A 206 3.96 -14.98 2.08
N VAL A 207 3.43 -15.98 2.77
CA VAL A 207 2.11 -15.92 3.43
C VAL A 207 2.03 -14.80 4.46
N LEU A 208 3.12 -14.59 5.22
CA LEU A 208 3.23 -13.51 6.22
C LEU A 208 3.21 -12.13 5.56
N ASP A 209 3.92 -11.96 4.43
CA ASP A 209 3.93 -10.69 3.70
C ASP A 209 2.55 -10.41 3.09
N LYS A 210 1.85 -11.44 2.58
CA LYS A 210 0.48 -11.35 2.06
C LYS A 210 -0.52 -10.95 3.14
N GLU A 211 -0.49 -11.63 4.27
CA GLU A 211 -1.30 -11.32 5.45
C GLU A 211 -1.03 -9.89 5.94
N TYR A 212 0.23 -9.53 6.16
CA TYR A 212 0.59 -8.19 6.62
C TYR A 212 0.12 -7.12 5.62
N LYS A 213 0.18 -7.40 4.31
CA LYS A 213 -0.36 -6.51 3.27
C LYS A 213 -1.88 -6.38 3.34
N ALA A 214 -2.60 -7.47 3.59
CA ALA A 214 -4.05 -7.43 3.80
C ALA A 214 -4.43 -6.60 5.03
N HIS A 215 -3.74 -6.82 6.15
CA HIS A 215 -3.89 -6.05 7.39
C HIS A 215 -3.57 -4.57 7.17
N GLU A 216 -2.41 -4.25 6.59
CA GLU A 216 -1.97 -2.88 6.27
C GLU A 216 -3.00 -2.16 5.40
N LEU A 217 -3.54 -2.80 4.36
CA LEU A 217 -4.55 -2.18 3.50
C LEU A 217 -5.84 -1.83 4.27
N VAL A 218 -6.32 -2.71 5.15
CA VAL A 218 -7.50 -2.43 6.00
C VAL A 218 -7.23 -1.24 6.93
N ILE A 219 -6.11 -1.22 7.65
CA ILE A 219 -5.82 -0.16 8.65
C ILE A 219 -5.31 1.17 8.05
N THR A 220 -4.82 1.17 6.80
CA THR A 220 -4.38 2.41 6.12
C THR A 220 -5.52 3.13 5.40
N ASN A 221 -6.58 2.42 5.00
CA ASN A 221 -7.69 2.96 4.22
C ASN A 221 -9.01 3.10 5.01
N THR A 222 -9.01 2.76 6.31
CA THR A 222 -10.20 2.86 7.18
C THR A 222 -9.97 3.83 8.35
N ILE A 223 -11.04 4.47 8.80
CA ILE A 223 -11.11 5.22 10.06
C ILE A 223 -12.15 4.55 10.97
N TYR A 224 -11.78 4.23 12.21
CA TYR A 224 -12.72 3.66 13.18
C TYR A 224 -13.80 4.69 13.57
N LYS A 225 -15.07 4.37 13.31
CA LYS A 225 -16.21 5.26 13.49
C LYS A 225 -17.49 4.51 13.85
N ASP A 226 -17.89 4.62 15.12
CA ASP A 226 -19.19 4.13 15.57
C ASP A 226 -20.33 4.85 14.83
N GLY A 227 -21.36 4.10 14.44
CA GLY A 227 -22.48 4.60 13.63
C GLY A 227 -22.16 4.98 12.16
N ALA A 228 -21.01 4.60 11.60
CA ALA A 228 -20.78 4.69 10.16
C ALA A 228 -21.75 3.78 9.35
N SER A 229 -22.11 4.17 8.12
CA SER A 229 -23.02 3.40 7.26
C SER A 229 -22.41 2.05 6.86
N TYR A 230 -23.23 0.99 6.85
CA TYR A 230 -22.84 -0.39 6.52
C TYR A 230 -21.71 -0.97 7.39
N ASN A 231 -21.51 -0.44 8.61
CA ASN A 231 -20.35 -0.79 9.45
C ASN A 231 -20.38 -2.19 10.08
N GLN A 232 -21.45 -2.94 9.86
CA GLN A 232 -21.58 -4.38 10.18
C GLN A 232 -21.36 -5.25 8.93
N SER A 233 -20.66 -4.70 7.93
CA SER A 233 -20.24 -5.34 6.68
C SER A 233 -18.89 -4.79 6.23
N CYS A 234 -18.02 -5.62 5.63
CA CYS A 234 -16.78 -5.17 4.98
C CYS A 234 -16.98 -4.11 3.89
N TYR A 235 -18.19 -3.94 3.35
CA TYR A 235 -18.52 -2.88 2.38
C TYR A 235 -18.13 -1.47 2.89
N SER A 236 -18.27 -1.24 4.19
CA SER A 236 -17.90 0.02 4.85
C SER A 236 -16.39 0.30 4.83
N VAL A 237 -15.54 -0.72 4.84
CA VAL A 237 -14.09 -0.59 4.63
C VAL A 237 -13.83 -0.21 3.17
N PHE A 238 -14.15 -1.10 2.24
CA PHE A 238 -13.77 -0.96 0.83
C PHE A 238 -14.40 0.25 0.13
N MET A 239 -15.65 0.60 0.46
CA MET A 239 -16.43 1.61 -0.30
C MET A 239 -16.72 2.90 0.47
N ARG A 240 -16.45 2.96 1.78
CA ARG A 240 -16.70 4.16 2.62
C ARG A 240 -15.47 4.63 3.42
N GLY A 241 -14.45 3.78 3.62
CA GLY A 241 -13.27 4.09 4.42
C GLY A 241 -13.56 4.41 5.89
N GLN A 242 -14.73 4.03 6.41
CA GLN A 242 -15.18 4.36 7.77
C GLN A 242 -16.00 3.19 8.33
N SER A 243 -15.53 2.53 9.40
CA SER A 243 -16.12 1.27 9.87
C SER A 243 -15.90 1.00 11.37
N VAL A 244 -16.29 -0.18 11.84
CA VAL A 244 -16.00 -0.72 13.18
C VAL A 244 -15.48 -2.16 13.09
N CYS A 245 -15.28 -2.82 14.23
CA CYS A 245 -14.70 -4.16 14.34
C CYS A 245 -15.24 -5.20 13.35
N ALA A 246 -16.56 -5.29 13.13
CA ALA A 246 -17.14 -6.21 12.14
C ALA A 246 -16.62 -5.95 10.72
N GLY A 247 -16.77 -4.73 10.19
CA GLY A 247 -16.26 -4.40 8.86
C GLY A 247 -14.74 -4.51 8.71
N TYR A 248 -13.96 -4.20 9.76
CA TYR A 248 -12.50 -4.45 9.79
C TYR A 248 -12.18 -5.96 9.70
N ALA A 249 -12.85 -6.79 10.50
CA ALA A 249 -12.60 -8.22 10.59
C ALA A 249 -13.06 -8.97 9.33
N GLU A 250 -14.23 -8.63 8.79
CA GLU A 250 -14.72 -9.16 7.51
C GLU A 250 -13.84 -8.75 6.33
N ALA A 251 -13.30 -7.52 6.31
CA ALA A 251 -12.40 -7.08 5.24
C ALA A 251 -11.04 -7.80 5.29
N PHE A 252 -10.50 -8.05 6.49
CA PHE A 252 -9.27 -8.84 6.65
C PHE A 252 -9.50 -10.33 6.32
N GLU A 253 -10.63 -10.92 6.74
CA GLU A 253 -11.01 -12.28 6.32
C GLU A 253 -11.06 -12.39 4.78
N LEU A 254 -11.78 -11.48 4.13
CA LEU A 254 -11.95 -11.45 2.68
C LEU A 254 -10.59 -11.44 1.96
N LEU A 255 -9.69 -10.55 2.35
CA LEU A 255 -8.38 -10.42 1.69
C LEU A 255 -7.48 -11.65 1.90
N CYS A 256 -7.47 -12.22 3.11
CA CYS A 256 -6.65 -13.38 3.45
C CYS A 256 -7.18 -14.67 2.77
N ASN A 257 -8.48 -14.95 2.87
CA ASN A 257 -9.11 -16.08 2.15
C ASN A 257 -8.95 -15.91 0.63
N GLY A 258 -9.10 -14.70 0.11
CA GLY A 258 -8.85 -14.36 -1.30
C GLY A 258 -7.40 -14.54 -1.76
N ALA A 259 -6.44 -14.61 -0.83
CA ALA A 259 -5.03 -14.93 -1.06
C ALA A 259 -4.69 -16.42 -0.78
N GLY A 260 -5.68 -17.20 -0.34
CA GLY A 260 -5.59 -18.62 0.00
C GLY A 260 -5.03 -18.92 1.40
N ILE A 261 -5.04 -17.93 2.30
CA ILE A 261 -4.69 -18.08 3.71
C ILE A 261 -6.01 -18.28 4.47
N GLU A 262 -6.15 -19.39 5.21
CA GLU A 262 -7.41 -19.71 5.88
C GLU A 262 -7.62 -18.79 7.09
N THR A 263 -8.55 -17.84 6.95
CA THR A 263 -8.96 -16.89 7.99
C THR A 263 -10.44 -17.09 8.30
N ILE A 264 -10.80 -16.89 9.57
CA ILE A 264 -12.16 -16.95 10.11
C ILE A 264 -12.42 -15.77 11.05
N ILE A 265 -13.69 -15.40 11.22
CA ILE A 265 -14.13 -14.46 12.25
C ILE A 265 -14.39 -15.19 13.58
N VAL A 266 -14.19 -14.46 14.67
CA VAL A 266 -14.64 -14.80 16.04
C VAL A 266 -15.30 -13.58 16.67
N THR A 267 -16.45 -13.79 17.30
CA THR A 267 -17.23 -12.76 18.00
C THR A 267 -17.17 -12.90 19.52
N SER A 268 -17.32 -11.76 20.19
CA SER A 268 -17.85 -11.64 21.54
C SER A 268 -19.06 -10.71 21.56
N THR A 269 -19.78 -10.68 22.68
CA THR A 269 -20.95 -9.79 22.90
C THR A 269 -20.69 -8.29 22.73
N THR A 270 -19.41 -7.89 22.54
CA THR A 270 -18.98 -6.49 22.42
C THR A 270 -17.98 -6.22 21.29
N HIS A 271 -17.42 -7.25 20.64
CA HIS A 271 -16.26 -7.10 19.75
C HIS A 271 -16.14 -8.24 18.74
N GLU A 272 -15.38 -8.01 17.67
CA GLU A 272 -15.24 -8.93 16.55
C GLU A 272 -13.80 -8.85 16.01
N TRP A 273 -13.18 -10.01 15.77
CA TRP A 273 -11.79 -10.14 15.37
C TRP A 273 -11.58 -11.43 14.56
N ASN A 274 -10.35 -11.71 14.15
CA ASN A 274 -10.03 -12.86 13.30
C ASN A 274 -9.14 -13.90 14.01
N GLN A 275 -9.26 -15.14 13.54
CA GLN A 275 -8.20 -16.13 13.68
C GLN A 275 -7.71 -16.53 12.28
N ILE A 276 -6.40 -16.77 12.14
CA ILE A 276 -5.75 -17.10 10.86
C ILE A 276 -4.83 -18.31 11.03
N HIS A 277 -4.80 -19.19 10.03
CA HIS A 277 -3.96 -20.37 10.01
C HIS A 277 -2.64 -20.10 9.28
N ILE A 278 -1.51 -20.25 9.97
CA ILE A 278 -0.17 -20.03 9.43
C ILE A 278 0.73 -21.20 9.85
N GLY A 279 1.27 -21.92 8.87
CA GLY A 279 2.09 -23.11 9.11
C GLY A 279 1.28 -24.25 9.71
N ASN A 280 1.50 -24.54 11.00
CA ASN A 280 0.82 -25.59 11.76
C ASN A 280 -0.11 -25.04 12.86
N TYR A 281 -0.27 -23.72 12.95
CA TYR A 281 -0.88 -23.06 14.10
C TYR A 281 -1.91 -22.01 13.68
N TRP A 282 -2.90 -21.83 14.56
CA TRP A 282 -3.82 -20.70 14.50
C TRP A 282 -3.30 -19.57 15.38
N TYR A 283 -3.40 -18.36 14.86
CA TYR A 283 -3.05 -17.12 15.54
C TYR A 283 -4.23 -16.15 15.52
N ALA A 284 -4.36 -15.30 16.53
CA ALA A 284 -5.40 -14.29 16.57
C ALA A 284 -4.90 -12.95 16.07
N VAL A 285 -5.73 -12.26 15.27
CA VAL A 285 -5.47 -10.95 14.70
C VAL A 285 -6.68 -10.05 14.95
N ASP A 286 -6.46 -8.85 15.49
CA ASP A 286 -7.48 -7.81 15.58
C ASP A 286 -7.00 -6.54 14.84
N PRO A 287 -7.38 -6.36 13.57
CA PRO A 287 -7.04 -5.17 12.80
C PRO A 287 -7.58 -3.87 13.42
N THR A 288 -8.65 -3.96 14.19
CA THR A 288 -9.33 -2.81 14.82
C THR A 288 -8.54 -2.26 16.00
N TRP A 289 -8.06 -3.14 16.88
CA TRP A 289 -7.21 -2.73 18.01
C TRP A 289 -5.77 -2.47 17.57
N ALA A 290 -5.29 -3.09 16.49
CA ALA A 290 -4.02 -2.72 15.87
C ALA A 290 -4.04 -1.28 15.33
N ASP A 291 -5.06 -0.90 14.54
CA ASP A 291 -5.27 0.49 14.07
C ASP A 291 -5.42 1.47 15.25
N THR A 292 -6.44 1.26 16.09
CA THR A 292 -6.79 2.24 17.15
C THR A 292 -5.75 2.37 18.28
N SER A 293 -4.73 1.49 18.33
CA SER A 293 -3.58 1.61 19.25
C SER A 293 -2.23 1.90 18.58
N GLY A 294 -2.08 1.66 17.28
CA GLY A 294 -0.85 1.90 16.52
C GLY A 294 0.29 0.91 16.78
N THR A 295 -0.01 -0.33 17.20
CA THR A 295 0.99 -1.39 17.50
C THR A 295 0.52 -2.77 17.02
N LEU A 296 1.48 -3.65 16.74
CA LEU A 296 1.24 -5.08 16.43
C LEU A 296 0.92 -5.93 17.68
N ALA A 297 0.66 -5.32 18.85
CA ALA A 297 0.31 -6.04 20.09
C ALA A 297 -0.94 -6.95 20.00
N TYR A 298 -1.74 -6.82 18.94
CA TYR A 298 -2.92 -7.64 18.66
C TYR A 298 -2.83 -8.41 17.33
N TYR A 299 -1.62 -8.54 16.77
CA TYR A 299 -1.34 -9.20 15.50
C TYR A 299 -0.57 -10.50 15.73
N ASN A 300 -1.10 -11.61 15.21
CA ASN A 300 -0.59 -12.96 15.36
C ASN A 300 -0.19 -13.37 16.78
N VAL A 301 -1.13 -13.18 17.71
CA VAL A 301 -0.99 -13.48 19.13
C VAL A 301 -1.81 -14.70 19.57
N SER A 302 -1.49 -15.25 20.73
CA SER A 302 -2.30 -16.27 21.40
C SER A 302 -3.62 -15.70 21.93
N ASP A 303 -4.62 -16.58 22.13
CA ASP A 303 -5.87 -16.27 22.84
C ASP A 303 -5.60 -15.76 24.27
N GLU A 304 -4.48 -16.16 24.91
CA GLU A 304 -4.09 -15.61 26.22
C GLU A 304 -3.59 -14.16 26.09
N THR A 305 -2.66 -13.89 25.17
CA THR A 305 -2.09 -12.54 24.96
C THR A 305 -3.15 -11.54 24.50
N LEU A 306 -3.99 -11.90 23.52
CA LEU A 306 -5.08 -11.06 23.00
C LEU A 306 -6.08 -10.65 24.10
N ARG A 307 -6.32 -11.56 25.04
CA ARG A 307 -7.26 -11.41 26.15
C ARG A 307 -6.60 -10.89 27.45
N LYS A 308 -5.30 -10.59 27.42
CA LYS A 308 -4.54 -10.14 28.60
C LYS A 308 -5.05 -8.79 29.10
N ASN A 309 -5.49 -8.77 30.36
CA ASN A 309 -6.19 -7.63 30.99
C ASN A 309 -7.50 -7.19 30.28
N ASN A 310 -8.04 -8.01 29.36
CA ASN A 310 -9.13 -7.64 28.46
C ASN A 310 -10.32 -8.61 28.62
N ARG A 311 -11.54 -8.13 28.39
CA ARG A 311 -12.76 -8.96 28.35
C ARG A 311 -13.49 -8.93 27.00
N SER A 312 -13.11 -8.04 26.10
CA SER A 312 -13.68 -7.95 24.74
C SER A 312 -13.28 -9.16 23.88
N HIS A 313 -12.13 -9.77 24.16
CA HIS A 313 -11.63 -10.98 23.50
C HIS A 313 -12.01 -12.28 24.24
N VAL A 314 -13.26 -12.40 24.67
CA VAL A 314 -13.83 -13.64 25.20
C VAL A 314 -14.81 -14.20 24.17
N PRO A 315 -14.50 -15.30 23.46
CA PRO A 315 -15.39 -15.88 22.47
C PRO A 315 -16.78 -16.20 23.04
N GLU A 316 -17.82 -15.95 22.26
CA GLU A 316 -19.16 -16.42 22.57
C GLU A 316 -19.24 -17.96 22.61
N THR A 317 -20.10 -18.50 23.47
CA THR A 317 -20.11 -19.94 23.77
C THR A 317 -20.47 -20.82 22.57
N PHE A 318 -21.19 -20.29 21.58
CA PHE A 318 -21.55 -21.03 20.38
C PHE A 318 -20.34 -21.42 19.53
N TRP A 319 -19.23 -20.68 19.60
CA TRP A 319 -17.99 -21.02 18.89
C TRP A 319 -17.40 -22.37 19.33
N SER A 320 -17.69 -22.82 20.55
CA SER A 320 -17.33 -24.18 20.99
C SER A 320 -18.22 -25.28 20.38
N THR A 321 -19.43 -24.95 19.91
CA THR A 321 -20.33 -25.90 19.21
C THR A 321 -19.98 -26.11 17.73
N VAL A 322 -19.13 -25.25 17.17
CA VAL A 322 -18.57 -25.35 15.82
C VAL A 322 -17.04 -25.54 15.82
N ASN A 323 -16.48 -25.96 16.97
CA ASN A 323 -15.05 -26.26 17.15
C ASN A 323 -14.10 -25.13 16.66
N ARG A 324 -14.31 -23.89 17.12
CA ARG A 324 -13.36 -22.78 16.90
C ARG A 324 -11.93 -23.19 17.35
N PRO A 325 -10.88 -22.90 16.56
CA PRO A 325 -9.52 -23.26 16.91
C PRO A 325 -9.01 -22.47 18.12
N GLU A 326 -7.95 -22.98 18.74
CA GLU A 326 -7.26 -22.37 19.88
C GLU A 326 -5.96 -21.71 19.41
N CYS A 327 -5.82 -20.39 19.64
CA CYS A 327 -4.59 -19.67 19.32
C CYS A 327 -3.61 -19.86 20.48
N LYS A 328 -2.76 -20.89 20.39
CA LYS A 328 -1.91 -21.33 21.52
C LYS A 328 -0.65 -20.49 21.75
N TYR A 329 -0.11 -19.91 20.68
CA TYR A 329 1.22 -19.29 20.69
C TYR A 329 1.16 -17.86 20.19
N ASP A 330 2.05 -17.00 20.69
CA ASP A 330 2.35 -15.74 20.02
C ASP A 330 3.38 -16.03 18.92
N TYR A 331 3.19 -15.48 17.73
CA TYR A 331 4.09 -15.70 16.60
C TYR A 331 5.51 -15.18 16.92
N GLY A 332 6.53 -15.92 16.49
CA GLY A 332 7.94 -15.58 16.72
C GLY A 332 8.45 -15.81 18.15
N LYS A 333 7.66 -16.40 19.06
CA LYS A 333 8.14 -16.86 20.38
C LYS A 333 8.32 -18.37 20.39
N GLU A 334 9.42 -18.85 20.97
CA GLU A 334 9.74 -20.28 21.02
C GLU A 334 8.66 -21.08 21.77
N ASP A 335 8.30 -22.25 21.23
CA ASP A 335 7.54 -23.24 21.97
C ASP A 335 8.40 -23.81 23.11
N THR A 336 8.00 -23.53 24.35
CA THR A 336 8.71 -24.00 25.54
C THR A 336 8.36 -25.45 25.92
N SER A 337 7.40 -26.08 25.22
CA SER A 337 6.98 -27.48 25.44
C SER A 337 7.80 -28.50 24.64
N SER A 338 9.13 -28.46 24.81
CA SER A 338 10.03 -29.46 24.24
C SER A 338 9.87 -30.84 24.92
N ASP A 339 9.21 -31.77 24.23
CA ASP A 339 9.24 -33.19 24.59
C ASP A 339 10.66 -33.75 24.43
N ASN A 340 11.08 -34.60 25.37
CA ASN A 340 12.49 -34.65 25.79
C ASN A 340 13.33 -35.70 25.01
N GLY A 341 13.41 -35.51 23.69
CA GLY A 341 14.11 -36.37 22.74
C GLY A 341 15.64 -36.35 22.88
N THR A 342 16.19 -37.18 23.76
CA THR A 342 17.64 -37.27 24.03
C THR A 342 18.45 -37.90 22.88
N THR A 343 19.52 -37.23 22.41
CA THR A 343 20.72 -37.87 21.82
C THR A 343 21.98 -37.02 22.06
N SER A 344 23.17 -37.61 21.91
CA SER A 344 24.45 -37.00 22.33
C SER A 344 25.61 -37.17 21.34
N GLY A 345 26.58 -36.26 21.41
CA GLY A 345 27.84 -36.27 20.65
C GLY A 345 28.13 -34.93 19.96
N GLY A 346 29.37 -34.48 19.80
CA GLY A 346 30.64 -35.01 20.31
C GLY A 346 31.82 -34.12 19.83
N SER A 347 32.75 -33.77 20.73
CA SER A 347 33.76 -32.74 20.45
C SER A 347 34.96 -33.23 19.62
N SER A 348 35.47 -32.37 18.73
CA SER A 348 36.80 -32.46 18.09
C SER A 348 37.29 -31.07 17.65
N SER A 349 38.61 -30.85 17.51
CA SER A 349 39.19 -29.50 17.37
C SER A 349 40.53 -29.42 16.60
N GLY A 350 40.88 -28.20 16.17
CA GLY A 350 42.13 -27.83 15.46
C GLY A 350 41.88 -27.32 14.01
N GLY A 351 42.60 -26.35 13.46
CA GLY A 351 43.66 -25.46 13.97
C GLY A 351 44.82 -25.28 12.96
N THR A 352 45.49 -24.13 12.79
CA THR A 352 45.39 -22.80 13.45
C THR A 352 44.78 -21.77 12.47
N SER A 353 45.24 -20.55 12.10
CA SER A 353 46.40 -19.65 12.36
C SER A 353 46.08 -18.26 11.73
N ASN A 354 46.68 -17.10 12.07
CA ASN A 354 47.35 -16.59 13.28
C ASN A 354 47.78 -15.11 13.04
N SER A 355 47.34 -14.12 13.84
CA SER A 355 47.94 -12.76 13.81
C SER A 355 47.67 -11.91 15.06
N GLY A 356 48.72 -11.28 15.61
CA GLY A 356 48.68 -10.00 16.33
C GLY A 356 48.11 -9.94 17.76
N ALA A 357 47.07 -10.72 18.07
CA ALA A 357 46.44 -10.65 19.39
C ALA A 357 47.32 -11.28 20.49
N GLN A 358 47.47 -10.58 21.62
CA GLN A 358 47.82 -11.21 22.89
C GLN A 358 46.75 -12.27 23.19
N ASN A 359 47.11 -13.56 23.26
CA ASN A 359 46.15 -14.67 23.39
C ASN A 359 45.59 -14.79 24.82
N ARG A 360 44.89 -13.74 25.24
CA ARG A 360 44.14 -13.64 26.49
C ARG A 360 42.79 -14.32 26.25
N ALA A 361 42.59 -15.50 26.85
CA ALA A 361 41.32 -16.21 26.74
C ALA A 361 40.17 -15.36 27.31
N TYR A 362 39.09 -15.22 26.53
CA TYR A 362 37.85 -14.58 26.94
C TYR A 362 36.65 -15.42 26.47
N THR A 363 35.54 -15.31 27.18
CA THR A 363 34.29 -16.00 26.85
C THR A 363 33.27 -14.96 26.41
N ALA A 364 32.96 -14.90 25.12
CA ALA A 364 32.01 -13.95 24.54
C ALA A 364 30.56 -14.49 24.53
N VAL A 365 30.16 -15.28 25.53
CA VAL A 365 28.87 -15.98 25.54
C VAL A 365 27.86 -15.27 26.44
N HIS A 366 26.66 -15.02 25.92
CA HIS A 366 25.54 -14.46 26.67
C HIS A 366 24.24 -15.17 26.27
N ASN A 367 23.46 -15.62 27.26
CA ASN A 367 22.19 -16.36 27.08
C ASN A 367 22.29 -17.47 26.02
N GLY A 368 23.34 -18.29 26.09
CA GLY A 368 23.60 -19.40 25.16
C GLY A 368 24.28 -19.02 23.83
N THR A 369 24.23 -17.76 23.43
CA THR A 369 24.78 -17.29 22.13
C THR A 369 26.26 -16.87 22.26
N ASP A 370 27.11 -17.33 21.33
CA ASP A 370 28.52 -16.93 21.24
C ASP A 370 28.73 -15.73 20.28
N TYR A 371 29.13 -14.60 20.84
CA TYR A 371 29.40 -13.35 20.12
C TYR A 371 30.85 -13.26 19.60
N SER A 372 31.70 -14.27 19.81
CA SER A 372 33.14 -14.25 19.46
C SER A 372 33.44 -13.88 18.01
N ARG A 373 32.49 -14.11 17.08
CA ARG A 373 32.60 -13.75 15.65
C ARG A 373 32.56 -12.25 15.38
N ILE A 374 31.90 -11.47 16.23
CA ILE A 374 31.66 -10.02 16.06
C ILE A 374 32.19 -9.16 17.21
N PHE A 375 32.55 -9.78 18.34
CA PHE A 375 33.04 -9.14 19.55
C PHE A 375 34.46 -9.60 19.91
N ASP A 376 35.27 -8.67 20.40
CA ASP A 376 36.54 -8.90 21.09
C ASP A 376 36.70 -7.80 22.15
N PRO A 377 36.81 -8.13 23.46
CA PRO A 377 36.78 -7.14 24.53
C PRO A 377 38.00 -6.20 24.51
N TYR A 378 39.15 -6.67 24.01
CA TYR A 378 40.35 -5.85 23.92
C TYR A 378 40.25 -4.88 22.76
N TYR A 379 39.85 -5.36 21.58
CA TYR A 379 39.58 -4.48 20.43
C TYR A 379 38.50 -3.43 20.74
N TYR A 380 37.39 -3.84 21.39
CA TYR A 380 36.27 -2.96 21.69
C TYR A 380 36.67 -1.86 22.69
N ALA A 381 37.39 -2.19 23.77
CA ALA A 381 37.94 -1.19 24.68
C ALA A 381 39.00 -0.31 24.02
N ASP A 382 39.93 -0.87 23.24
CA ASP A 382 40.97 -0.09 22.56
C ASP A 382 40.42 0.85 21.47
N THR A 383 39.25 0.54 20.91
CA THR A 383 38.53 1.37 19.94
C THR A 383 37.69 2.47 20.63
N TYR A 384 37.10 2.18 21.79
CA TYR A 384 36.15 3.05 22.48
C TYR A 384 36.66 3.44 23.87
N GLY A 385 37.35 4.59 23.92
CA GLY A 385 38.01 5.11 25.13
C GLY A 385 37.07 5.38 26.30
N ASP A 386 35.79 5.70 26.02
CA ASP A 386 34.71 5.80 27.01
C ASP A 386 34.45 4.45 27.69
N LEU A 387 34.36 3.36 26.92
CA LEU A 387 34.15 2.01 27.45
C LEU A 387 35.39 1.49 28.19
N LYS A 388 36.58 1.84 27.71
CA LYS A 388 37.84 1.55 28.40
C LYS A 388 38.00 2.29 29.73
N GLN A 389 37.47 3.51 29.82
CA GLN A 389 37.43 4.27 31.08
C GLN A 389 36.38 3.72 32.05
N ALA A 390 35.22 3.28 31.55
CA ALA A 390 34.11 2.76 32.38
C ALA A 390 34.32 1.31 32.85
N TYR A 391 34.88 0.44 31.99
CA TYR A 391 34.91 -1.02 32.19
C TYR A 391 36.31 -1.64 32.05
N GLY A 392 37.33 -0.85 31.69
CA GLY A 392 38.70 -1.34 31.50
C GLY A 392 38.79 -2.36 30.36
N TYR A 393 39.01 -3.63 30.72
CA TYR A 393 38.95 -4.78 29.80
C TYR A 393 38.04 -5.90 30.36
N ASP A 394 37.06 -5.58 31.22
CA ASP A 394 36.14 -6.59 31.74
C ASP A 394 35.22 -7.11 30.62
N CYS A 395 35.41 -8.39 30.25
CA CYS A 395 34.72 -8.98 29.11
C CYS A 395 33.20 -9.01 29.31
N ASN A 396 32.72 -9.21 30.53
CA ASN A 396 31.29 -9.33 30.81
C ASN A 396 30.58 -7.98 30.66
N SER A 397 31.12 -6.92 31.28
CA SER A 397 30.56 -5.56 31.19
C SER A 397 30.64 -5.00 29.77
N LEU A 398 31.77 -5.24 29.07
CA LEU A 398 31.94 -4.83 27.68
C LEU A 398 30.99 -5.60 26.73
N LEU A 399 30.76 -6.90 26.96
CA LEU A 399 29.81 -7.69 26.18
C LEU A 399 28.36 -7.25 26.44
N GLN A 400 27.99 -7.01 27.70
CA GLN A 400 26.67 -6.48 28.05
C GLN A 400 26.44 -5.10 27.43
N HIS A 401 27.43 -4.20 27.46
CA HIS A 401 27.35 -2.91 26.76
C HIS A 401 27.16 -3.11 25.25
N PHE A 402 27.92 -4.02 24.64
CA PHE A 402 27.81 -4.30 23.21
C PHE A 402 26.42 -4.86 22.82
N ILE A 403 25.85 -5.74 23.64
CA ILE A 403 24.53 -6.35 23.40
C ILE A 403 23.38 -5.35 23.61
N ASN A 404 23.47 -4.50 24.62
CA ASN A 404 22.41 -3.57 25.02
C ASN A 404 22.44 -2.25 24.23
N TYR A 405 23.64 -1.78 23.83
CA TYR A 405 23.84 -0.47 23.20
C TYR A 405 24.70 -0.58 21.93
N GLY A 406 25.88 -1.20 22.04
CA GLY A 406 26.91 -1.16 20.99
C GLY A 406 26.47 -1.67 19.62
N MET A 407 25.63 -2.70 19.55
CA MET A 407 25.08 -3.18 18.27
C MET A 407 24.08 -2.20 17.65
N ALA A 408 23.23 -1.54 18.46
CA ALA A 408 22.27 -0.54 17.99
C ALA A 408 22.96 0.78 17.58
N GLU A 409 24.01 1.18 18.31
CA GLU A 409 24.91 2.28 17.96
C GLU A 409 25.80 1.99 16.73
N GLY A 410 25.84 0.74 16.24
CA GLY A 410 26.69 0.32 15.14
C GLY A 410 28.19 0.28 15.45
N ARG A 411 28.58 0.17 16.73
CA ARG A 411 29.98 0.18 17.17
C ARG A 411 30.72 -1.08 16.69
N GLN A 412 31.93 -0.90 16.17
CA GLN A 412 32.75 -2.03 15.74
C GLN A 412 33.42 -2.72 16.94
N ALA A 413 32.96 -3.91 17.33
CA ALA A 413 33.53 -4.64 18.46
C ALA A 413 34.61 -5.67 18.09
N LYS A 414 34.90 -5.90 16.81
CA LYS A 414 35.99 -6.77 16.36
C LYS A 414 36.61 -6.26 15.06
N SER A 415 37.93 -6.38 14.91
CA SER A 415 38.65 -6.02 13.69
C SER A 415 38.17 -6.73 12.42
N GLY A 416 37.65 -7.96 12.54
CA GLY A 416 37.19 -8.78 11.42
C GLY A 416 35.73 -8.59 10.99
N PHE A 417 34.95 -7.74 11.64
CA PHE A 417 33.55 -7.48 11.28
C PHE A 417 33.18 -6.00 11.47
N ASN A 418 32.59 -5.37 10.46
CA ASN A 418 32.04 -4.02 10.53
C ASN A 418 30.62 -4.02 9.96
N VAL A 419 29.62 -3.66 10.78
CA VAL A 419 28.21 -3.73 10.39
C VAL A 419 27.85 -2.82 9.21
N THR A 420 28.54 -1.68 9.06
CA THR A 420 28.30 -0.79 7.91
C THR A 420 28.86 -1.41 6.63
N SER A 421 30.06 -1.98 6.64
CA SER A 421 30.55 -2.77 5.49
C SER A 421 29.62 -3.93 5.15
N TYR A 422 29.13 -4.65 6.16
CA TYR A 422 28.23 -5.78 5.96
C TYR A 422 26.88 -5.35 5.33
N ARG A 423 26.26 -4.30 5.86
CA ARG A 423 25.04 -3.68 5.30
C ARG A 423 25.24 -3.15 3.87
N LEU A 424 26.38 -2.52 3.59
CA LEU A 424 26.70 -2.02 2.24
C LEU A 424 26.83 -3.16 1.23
N GLN A 425 27.39 -4.30 1.63
CA GLN A 425 27.68 -5.43 0.75
C GLN A 425 26.45 -6.28 0.38
N TYR A 426 25.47 -6.40 1.28
CA TYR A 426 24.39 -7.40 1.16
C TYR A 426 23.00 -6.75 1.04
N ALA A 427 22.51 -6.67 -0.20
CA ALA A 427 21.22 -6.04 -0.54
C ALA A 427 19.99 -6.87 -0.12
N ASP A 428 20.13 -8.19 0.04
CA ASP A 428 19.18 -9.05 0.73
C ASP A 428 19.03 -8.64 2.20
N LEU A 429 20.14 -8.45 2.93
CA LEU A 429 20.09 -8.05 4.34
C LEU A 429 19.57 -6.62 4.54
N ARG A 430 19.79 -5.71 3.57
CA ARG A 430 19.12 -4.39 3.58
C ARG A 430 17.61 -4.47 3.43
N ARG A 431 17.10 -5.38 2.61
CA ARG A 431 15.65 -5.61 2.45
C ARG A 431 15.04 -6.31 3.67
N ALA A 432 15.79 -7.18 4.35
CA ALA A 432 15.33 -7.88 5.54
C ALA A 432 15.36 -7.02 6.82
N TYR A 433 16.41 -6.20 7.01
CA TYR A 433 16.69 -5.53 8.29
C TYR A 433 16.67 -4.00 8.24
N GLY A 434 16.74 -3.38 7.05
CA GLY A 434 16.68 -1.93 6.88
C GLY A 434 17.65 -1.17 7.78
N ALA A 435 17.10 -0.45 8.75
CA ALA A 435 17.84 0.34 9.72
C ALA A 435 18.34 -0.42 10.97
N ASP A 436 17.78 -1.60 11.31
CA ASP A 436 18.21 -2.32 12.51
C ASP A 436 19.60 -2.94 12.35
N LEU A 437 20.60 -2.22 12.86
CA LEU A 437 21.99 -2.68 12.87
C LEU A 437 22.16 -3.99 13.64
N LYS A 438 21.35 -4.27 14.67
CA LYS A 438 21.49 -5.47 15.52
C LYS A 438 21.26 -6.76 14.74
N SER A 439 20.24 -6.82 13.88
CA SER A 439 19.96 -8.00 13.05
C SER A 439 21.12 -8.32 12.09
N TYR A 440 21.82 -7.33 11.53
CA TYR A 440 23.03 -7.59 10.73
C TYR A 440 24.17 -8.24 11.54
N TYR A 441 24.37 -7.83 12.80
CA TYR A 441 25.34 -8.48 13.70
C TYR A 441 24.92 -9.93 14.00
N MET A 442 23.66 -10.14 14.40
CA MET A 442 23.15 -11.46 14.77
C MET A 442 23.14 -12.43 13.57
N HIS A 443 22.76 -11.95 12.39
CA HIS A 443 22.85 -12.72 11.16
C HIS A 443 24.28 -13.20 10.90
N TYR A 444 25.31 -12.37 11.10
CA TYR A 444 26.70 -12.80 10.86
C TYR A 444 27.19 -13.84 11.87
N VAL A 445 26.74 -13.75 13.13
CA VAL A 445 26.99 -14.77 14.16
C VAL A 445 26.33 -16.10 13.80
N ASN A 446 25.04 -16.07 13.44
CA ASN A 446 24.22 -17.25 13.25
C ASN A 446 24.44 -17.93 11.89
N TYR A 447 24.57 -17.14 10.81
CA TYR A 447 24.52 -17.61 9.42
C TYR A 447 25.67 -17.08 8.56
N GLY A 448 25.90 -15.76 8.52
CA GLY A 448 26.79 -15.09 7.57
C GLY A 448 28.21 -15.65 7.51
N ALA A 449 28.80 -15.96 8.66
CA ALA A 449 30.14 -16.54 8.72
C ALA A 449 30.19 -18.04 8.36
N LYS A 450 29.05 -18.75 8.30
CA LYS A 450 28.92 -20.12 7.78
C LYS A 450 28.67 -20.12 6.26
N GLU A 451 27.89 -19.17 5.77
CA GLU A 451 27.65 -18.91 4.34
C GLU A 451 28.90 -18.38 3.60
N GLY A 452 29.96 -17.98 4.32
CA GLY A 452 31.18 -17.42 3.74
C GLY A 452 31.06 -15.94 3.33
N ARG A 453 30.06 -15.22 3.84
CA ARG A 453 29.91 -13.77 3.59
C ARG A 453 31.06 -12.99 4.24
N SER A 454 31.53 -11.91 3.59
CA SER A 454 32.58 -11.05 4.15
C SER A 454 32.00 -10.05 5.13
N GLY A 455 32.45 -10.09 6.38
CA GLY A 455 32.08 -9.12 7.42
C GLY A 455 32.66 -7.71 7.26
N ILE A 456 33.54 -7.46 6.29
CA ILE A 456 34.34 -6.22 6.21
C ILE A 456 34.77 -5.88 4.77
N GLY A 457 35.24 -4.64 4.56
CA GLY A 457 35.95 -4.21 3.37
C GLY A 457 35.09 -3.47 2.34
N CYS A 458 33.77 -3.64 2.39
CA CYS A 458 32.85 -2.89 1.54
C CYS A 458 32.70 -1.44 2.03
N THR A 459 32.81 -0.48 1.12
CA THR A 459 32.76 0.97 1.39
C THR A 459 31.75 1.73 0.52
N THR A 460 31.14 1.05 -0.45
CA THR A 460 30.12 1.59 -1.35
C THR A 460 28.94 0.63 -1.42
N LEU A 461 27.72 1.14 -1.44
CA LEU A 461 26.51 0.33 -1.38
C LEU A 461 26.41 -0.56 -2.65
N GLN A 462 26.21 -1.86 -2.46
CA GLN A 462 26.13 -2.86 -3.53
C GLN A 462 24.69 -3.29 -3.76
N GLY A 463 24.32 -3.50 -5.03
CA GLY A 463 22.96 -3.90 -5.42
C GLY A 463 21.90 -2.91 -4.94
N ALA A 464 22.02 -1.63 -5.29
CA ALA A 464 21.06 -0.61 -4.90
C ALA A 464 19.67 -0.90 -5.48
N VAL A 465 18.60 -0.68 -4.71
CA VAL A 465 17.22 -0.78 -5.21
C VAL A 465 17.01 0.23 -6.35
N THR A 466 16.57 -0.23 -7.53
CA THR A 466 16.16 0.62 -8.66
C THR A 466 14.70 0.44 -9.06
N VAL A 467 14.00 -0.56 -8.49
CA VAL A 467 12.61 -0.90 -8.84
C VAL A 467 11.67 -0.41 -7.73
N LEU A 468 10.61 0.30 -8.11
CA LEU A 468 9.54 0.72 -7.21
C LEU A 468 8.19 0.66 -7.92
N GLY A 469 7.18 0.02 -7.31
CA GLY A 469 5.85 -0.14 -7.92
C GLY A 469 5.88 -0.89 -9.27
N GLY A 470 6.77 -1.87 -9.41
CA GLY A 470 6.97 -2.63 -10.66
C GLY A 470 7.75 -1.91 -11.77
N VAL A 471 8.10 -0.63 -11.60
CA VAL A 471 8.86 0.15 -12.59
C VAL A 471 10.35 0.17 -12.23
N ASP A 472 11.22 -0.19 -13.18
CA ASP A 472 12.68 -0.03 -13.05
C ASP A 472 13.13 1.38 -13.46
N TYR A 473 13.67 2.12 -12.50
CA TYR A 473 14.20 3.47 -12.69
C TYR A 473 15.69 3.48 -13.05
N SER A 474 16.38 2.33 -13.19
CA SER A 474 17.82 2.24 -13.48
C SER A 474 18.30 3.05 -14.68
N ALA A 475 17.39 3.33 -15.63
CA ALA A 475 17.58 4.19 -16.81
C ALA A 475 17.87 5.67 -16.46
N VAL A 476 17.32 6.18 -15.35
CA VAL A 476 17.32 7.60 -14.94
C VAL A 476 17.83 7.83 -13.51
N TYR A 477 17.94 6.75 -12.71
CA TYR A 477 18.33 6.75 -11.31
C TYR A 477 19.62 5.95 -11.07
N ASP A 478 20.38 6.39 -10.08
CA ASP A 478 21.61 5.81 -9.61
C ASP A 478 21.82 6.27 -8.17
N TYR A 479 21.68 5.36 -7.20
CA TYR A 479 21.72 5.70 -5.78
C TYR A 479 22.98 6.49 -5.41
N GLN A 480 24.15 6.02 -5.85
CA GLN A 480 25.45 6.59 -5.53
C GLN A 480 25.64 7.96 -6.17
N TYR A 481 25.20 8.16 -7.41
CA TYR A 481 25.20 9.49 -8.03
C TYR A 481 24.26 10.45 -7.29
N TYR A 482 23.04 10.02 -6.98
CA TYR A 482 21.99 10.85 -6.39
C TYR A 482 22.35 11.30 -4.97
N VAL A 483 22.76 10.42 -4.06
CA VAL A 483 23.14 10.81 -2.68
C VAL A 483 24.45 11.60 -2.61
N ASN A 484 25.37 11.43 -3.57
CA ASN A 484 26.59 12.24 -3.60
C ASN A 484 26.39 13.61 -4.29
N LYS A 485 25.34 13.76 -5.13
CA LYS A 485 24.95 15.04 -5.73
C LYS A 485 24.06 15.87 -4.81
N TYR A 486 23.22 15.23 -4.00
CA TYR A 486 22.23 15.87 -3.14
C TYR A 486 22.49 15.51 -1.66
N ALA A 487 23.20 16.41 -0.97
CA ALA A 487 23.64 16.19 0.42
C ALA A 487 22.48 16.16 1.43
N ASP A 488 21.35 16.81 1.12
CA ASP A 488 20.09 16.71 1.86
C ASP A 488 19.56 15.27 1.88
N ILE A 489 19.53 14.61 0.72
CA ILE A 489 19.10 13.21 0.57
C ILE A 489 20.01 12.27 1.38
N LYS A 490 21.32 12.48 1.30
CA LYS A 490 22.30 11.69 2.08
C LYS A 490 22.17 11.89 3.59
N THR A 491 21.77 13.09 4.02
CA THR A 491 21.56 13.42 5.43
C THR A 491 20.24 12.85 5.96
N ALA A 492 19.18 12.88 5.16
CA ALA A 492 17.85 12.40 5.56
C ALA A 492 17.74 10.85 5.58
N TYR A 493 18.34 10.16 4.60
CA TYR A 493 18.11 8.72 4.39
C TYR A 493 19.37 7.85 4.55
N GLY A 494 20.57 8.43 4.57
CA GLY A 494 21.83 7.75 4.90
C GLY A 494 22.22 6.62 3.94
N TYR A 495 21.78 5.39 4.25
CA TYR A 495 22.06 4.15 3.52
C TYR A 495 20.80 3.35 3.14
N ASP A 496 19.61 3.92 3.36
CA ASP A 496 18.34 3.34 2.92
C ASP A 496 18.14 3.59 1.42
N ASP A 497 18.53 2.63 0.59
CA ASP A 497 18.44 2.72 -0.86
C ASP A 497 17.00 2.63 -1.39
N LEU A 498 16.04 2.16 -0.58
CA LEU A 498 14.61 2.19 -0.92
C LEU A 498 14.00 3.57 -0.66
N ALA A 499 14.22 4.16 0.52
CA ALA A 499 13.71 5.50 0.85
C ALA A 499 14.30 6.59 -0.07
N VAL A 500 15.58 6.45 -0.45
CA VAL A 500 16.21 7.34 -1.45
C VAL A 500 15.56 7.21 -2.84
N LEU A 501 15.18 6.00 -3.25
CA LEU A 501 14.42 5.78 -4.50
C LEU A 501 13.00 6.34 -4.41
N GLN A 502 12.29 6.08 -3.30
CA GLN A 502 10.95 6.63 -3.03
C GLN A 502 10.96 8.17 -3.09
N HIS A 503 11.94 8.82 -2.45
CA HIS A 503 12.10 10.28 -2.57
C HIS A 503 12.29 10.69 -4.03
N PHE A 504 13.16 10.01 -4.78
CA PHE A 504 13.36 10.36 -6.19
C PHE A 504 12.06 10.25 -7.02
N VAL A 505 11.27 9.20 -6.82
CA VAL A 505 10.03 8.95 -7.58
C VAL A 505 8.87 9.88 -7.18
N ASN A 506 8.78 10.23 -5.90
CA ASN A 506 7.68 11.04 -5.37
C ASN A 506 7.95 12.56 -5.47
N TYR A 507 9.19 12.98 -5.25
CA TYR A 507 9.59 14.39 -5.22
C TYR A 507 10.66 14.73 -6.26
N GLY A 508 11.75 13.95 -6.32
CA GLY A 508 12.93 14.27 -7.14
C GLY A 508 12.63 14.42 -8.65
N MET A 509 11.77 13.58 -9.21
CA MET A 509 11.32 13.69 -10.61
C MET A 509 10.47 14.95 -10.86
N LYS A 510 9.65 15.38 -9.89
CA LYS A 510 8.82 16.59 -9.98
C LYS A 510 9.67 17.86 -9.81
N GLU A 511 10.69 17.80 -8.96
CA GLU A 511 11.69 18.85 -8.73
C GLU A 511 12.74 18.96 -9.86
N GLY A 512 12.77 18.01 -10.80
CA GLY A 512 13.75 17.98 -11.88
C GLY A 512 15.16 17.59 -11.45
N ARG A 513 15.32 16.87 -10.33
CA ARG A 513 16.63 16.43 -9.82
C ARG A 513 17.28 15.40 -10.72
N GLN A 514 18.59 15.53 -10.92
CA GLN A 514 19.36 14.60 -11.74
C GLN A 514 19.84 13.40 -10.91
N ALA A 515 19.19 12.24 -11.05
CA ALA A 515 19.57 11.03 -10.31
C ALA A 515 20.57 10.12 -11.01
N LYS A 516 20.95 10.37 -12.27
CA LYS A 516 21.99 9.59 -12.98
C LYS A 516 22.85 10.48 -13.88
N SER A 517 24.15 10.21 -13.95
CA SER A 517 25.09 10.96 -14.78
C SER A 517 24.73 10.99 -16.27
N SER A 518 24.08 9.94 -16.78
CA SER A 518 23.68 9.76 -18.18
C SER A 518 22.26 10.24 -18.52
N PHE A 519 21.56 10.89 -17.59
CA PHE A 519 20.22 11.45 -17.83
C PHE A 519 20.00 12.73 -17.00
N ASP A 520 19.73 13.84 -17.66
CA ASP A 520 19.22 15.09 -17.07
C ASP A 520 17.91 15.48 -17.76
N VAL A 521 16.84 15.57 -16.98
CA VAL A 521 15.51 15.91 -17.51
C VAL A 521 15.46 17.30 -18.14
N ASN A 522 16.29 18.23 -17.65
CA ASN A 522 16.31 19.61 -18.15
C ASN A 522 16.96 19.65 -19.54
N SER A 523 18.15 19.05 -19.68
CA SER A 523 18.77 18.80 -20.99
C SER A 523 17.82 18.05 -21.94
N TYR A 524 17.15 17.00 -21.47
CA TYR A 524 16.25 16.20 -22.30
C TYR A 524 15.03 17.01 -22.78
N ARG A 525 14.43 17.84 -21.91
CA ARG A 525 13.34 18.76 -22.26
C ARG A 525 13.76 19.86 -23.23
N LEU A 526 14.95 20.43 -23.04
CA LEU A 526 15.51 21.44 -23.95
C LEU A 526 15.78 20.84 -25.35
N GLN A 527 16.23 19.59 -25.42
CA GLN A 527 16.61 18.93 -26.66
C GLN A 527 15.43 18.50 -27.56
N TYR A 528 14.27 18.19 -26.98
CA TYR A 528 13.17 17.52 -27.70
C TYR A 528 11.85 18.32 -27.70
N ALA A 529 11.59 19.00 -28.82
CA ALA A 529 10.41 19.85 -29.03
C ALA A 529 9.09 19.05 -29.09
N ASP A 530 9.13 17.81 -29.58
CA ASP A 530 7.98 16.90 -29.58
C ASP A 530 7.53 16.56 -28.15
N LEU A 531 8.49 16.31 -27.26
CA LEU A 531 8.20 16.03 -25.85
C LEU A 531 7.71 17.29 -25.11
N ARG A 532 8.18 18.49 -25.48
CA ARG A 532 7.59 19.75 -24.98
C ARG A 532 6.16 19.96 -25.47
N GLY A 533 5.86 19.64 -26.73
CA GLY A 533 4.49 19.65 -27.25
C GLY A 533 3.56 18.64 -26.57
N ALA A 534 4.08 17.50 -26.12
CA ALA A 534 3.30 16.45 -25.46
C ALA A 534 3.12 16.66 -23.94
N TYR A 535 4.16 17.12 -23.23
CA TYR A 535 4.20 17.12 -21.76
C TYR A 535 4.34 18.52 -21.12
N GLY A 536 4.70 19.54 -21.90
CA GLY A 536 4.89 20.91 -21.41
C GLY A 536 5.85 20.96 -20.21
N ASN A 537 5.31 21.32 -19.04
CA ASN A 537 6.07 21.44 -17.79
C ASN A 537 5.96 20.24 -16.84
N ASP A 538 5.25 19.16 -17.19
CA ASP A 538 5.29 17.94 -16.38
C ASP A 538 6.62 17.20 -16.57
N LEU A 539 7.59 17.54 -15.72
CA LEU A 539 8.90 16.89 -15.70
C LEU A 539 8.79 15.36 -15.52
N LYS A 540 7.79 14.85 -14.78
CA LYS A 540 7.68 13.41 -14.48
C LYS A 540 7.48 12.58 -15.75
N SER A 541 6.65 13.05 -16.69
CA SER A 541 6.44 12.39 -17.98
C SER A 541 7.72 12.26 -18.82
N TYR A 542 8.67 13.19 -18.74
CA TYR A 542 9.94 13.08 -19.47
C TYR A 542 10.84 11.94 -18.94
N TYR A 543 10.90 11.73 -17.62
CA TYR A 543 11.60 10.57 -17.05
C TYR A 543 10.91 9.27 -17.50
N THR A 544 9.58 9.18 -17.36
CA THR A 544 8.78 8.02 -17.76
C THR A 544 8.95 7.69 -19.25
N HIS A 545 8.97 8.71 -20.11
CA HIS A 545 9.24 8.56 -21.53
C HIS A 545 10.65 8.00 -21.79
N TYR A 546 11.69 8.48 -21.08
CA TYR A 546 13.05 7.98 -21.28
C TYR A 546 13.25 6.54 -20.80
N ILE A 547 12.62 6.16 -19.69
CA ILE A 547 12.58 4.78 -19.18
C ILE A 547 11.95 3.85 -20.24
N ASN A 548 10.76 4.21 -20.74
CA ASN A 548 9.96 3.33 -21.59
C ASN A 548 10.40 3.32 -23.06
N TYR A 549 10.81 4.47 -23.61
CA TYR A 549 11.02 4.69 -25.04
C TYR A 549 12.35 5.37 -25.37
N GLY A 550 12.67 6.49 -24.72
CA GLY A 550 13.77 7.38 -25.11
C GLY A 550 15.15 6.72 -25.23
N ARG A 551 15.46 5.72 -24.39
CA ARG A 551 16.67 4.90 -24.53
C ARG A 551 16.68 4.00 -25.77
N LYS A 552 15.53 3.43 -26.14
CA LYS A 552 15.35 2.54 -27.29
C LYS A 552 15.38 3.33 -28.61
N GLU A 553 14.87 4.55 -28.58
CA GLU A 553 14.94 5.54 -29.67
C GLU A 553 16.34 6.15 -29.87
N GLY A 554 17.30 5.88 -28.95
CA GLY A 554 18.66 6.44 -29.01
C GLY A 554 18.73 7.94 -28.69
N ARG A 555 17.75 8.51 -27.97
CA ARG A 555 17.72 9.95 -27.67
C ARG A 555 18.82 10.36 -26.68
N VAL A 556 19.40 11.53 -26.89
CA VAL A 556 20.47 12.10 -26.05
C VAL A 556 19.87 12.91 -24.91
N ALA A 557 20.12 12.49 -23.67
CA ALA A 557 19.49 13.09 -22.48
C ALA A 557 20.43 13.94 -21.61
N THR A 558 21.58 14.38 -22.14
CA THR A 558 22.55 15.21 -21.41
C THR A 558 23.28 16.18 -22.34
N GLY A 559 23.75 17.30 -21.80
CA GLY A 559 24.62 18.26 -22.51
C GLY A 559 23.90 19.36 -23.31
N CYS A 560 22.56 19.30 -23.43
CA CYS A 560 21.78 20.34 -24.08
C CYS A 560 21.51 21.49 -23.10
N THR A 561 22.04 22.68 -23.37
CA THR A 561 21.95 23.86 -22.49
C THR A 561 21.09 24.99 -23.05
N THR A 562 20.59 24.85 -24.28
CA THR A 562 19.75 25.84 -24.97
C THR A 562 18.56 25.15 -25.63
N LEU A 563 17.41 25.82 -25.67
CA LEU A 563 16.16 25.24 -26.14
C LEU A 563 16.19 24.99 -27.66
N GLN A 564 16.03 23.72 -28.05
CA GLN A 564 16.06 23.28 -29.44
C GLN A 564 14.65 23.20 -30.02
N GLY A 565 14.46 23.77 -31.22
CA GLY A 565 13.20 23.74 -31.94
C GLY A 565 12.03 24.38 -31.18
N GLY A 566 12.19 25.63 -30.72
CA GLY A 566 11.12 26.32 -29.99
C GLY A 566 9.84 26.47 -30.81
N THR A 567 8.68 26.26 -30.19
CA THR A 567 7.41 26.37 -30.92
C THR A 567 7.21 27.77 -31.51
N THR A 568 6.73 27.80 -32.76
CA THR A 568 6.27 29.01 -33.45
C THR A 568 4.77 28.99 -33.72
N VAL A 569 4.05 27.95 -33.29
CA VAL A 569 2.62 27.76 -33.56
C VAL A 569 1.80 27.95 -32.29
N TYR A 570 0.82 28.84 -32.35
CA TYR A 570 -0.14 29.10 -31.27
C TYR A 570 -1.54 29.29 -31.85
N ARG A 571 -2.54 28.58 -31.30
CA ARG A 571 -3.94 28.60 -31.77
C ARG A 571 -4.07 28.47 -33.30
N SER A 572 -3.36 27.50 -33.88
CA SER A 572 -3.30 27.19 -35.31
C SER A 572 -2.71 28.28 -36.23
N VAL A 573 -2.12 29.35 -35.68
CA VAL A 573 -1.36 30.36 -36.43
C VAL A 573 0.14 30.12 -36.25
N ASN A 574 0.90 30.16 -37.35
CA ASN A 574 2.36 30.05 -37.36
C ASN A 574 3.00 31.45 -37.40
N TYR A 575 3.76 31.77 -36.36
CA TYR A 575 4.40 33.07 -36.13
C TYR A 575 5.87 33.12 -36.59
N ALA A 576 6.42 32.06 -37.19
CA ALA A 576 7.85 31.96 -37.55
C ALA A 576 8.37 33.10 -38.46
N ALA A 577 7.50 33.78 -39.21
CA ALA A 577 7.86 34.95 -40.01
C ALA A 577 8.23 36.20 -39.17
N VAL A 578 7.83 36.25 -37.89
CA VAL A 578 8.00 37.41 -37.00
C VAL A 578 8.57 37.07 -35.62
N TYR A 579 8.69 35.78 -35.28
CA TYR A 579 9.06 35.28 -33.96
C TYR A 579 10.11 34.14 -34.07
N ASP A 580 11.17 34.28 -33.28
CA ASP A 580 12.09 33.22 -32.89
C ASP A 580 12.23 33.23 -31.37
N PHE A 581 12.13 32.08 -30.72
CA PHE A 581 12.16 31.98 -29.25
C PHE A 581 13.46 32.58 -28.69
N SER A 582 14.61 32.17 -29.23
CA SER A 582 15.94 32.53 -28.73
C SER A 582 16.21 34.02 -28.86
N TYR A 583 15.88 34.60 -30.02
CA TYR A 583 15.94 36.04 -30.25
C TYR A 583 15.02 36.80 -29.29
N TYR A 584 13.77 36.36 -29.13
CA TYR A 584 12.79 37.06 -28.31
C TYR A 584 13.20 37.08 -26.84
N VAL A 585 13.59 35.94 -26.25
CA VAL A 585 14.03 35.91 -24.83
C VAL A 585 15.33 36.66 -24.60
N ALA A 586 16.28 36.63 -25.54
CA ALA A 586 17.55 37.36 -25.43
C ALA A 586 17.36 38.89 -25.48
N ASN A 587 16.36 39.38 -26.24
CA ASN A 587 16.03 40.81 -26.32
C ASN A 587 15.00 41.25 -25.26
N ASN A 588 14.40 40.31 -24.52
CA ASN A 588 13.36 40.58 -23.51
C ASN A 588 13.64 39.82 -22.19
N PRO A 589 14.63 40.27 -21.38
CA PRO A 589 15.03 39.58 -20.15
C PRO A 589 13.99 39.61 -19.02
N ASP A 590 12.93 40.39 -19.18
CA ASP A 590 11.71 40.34 -18.35
C ASP A 590 10.88 39.08 -18.66
N VAL A 591 10.66 38.79 -19.95
CA VAL A 591 9.93 37.61 -20.42
C VAL A 591 10.68 36.32 -20.06
N TYR A 592 12.00 36.28 -20.23
CA TYR A 592 12.79 35.12 -19.78
C TYR A 592 12.76 34.93 -18.27
N ARG A 593 12.65 36.00 -17.48
CA ARG A 593 12.54 35.90 -16.00
C ARG A 593 11.17 35.41 -15.54
N ALA A 594 10.13 35.68 -16.31
CA ALA A 594 8.76 35.24 -16.02
C ALA A 594 8.47 33.79 -16.44
N TYR A 595 9.01 33.34 -17.60
CA TYR A 595 8.64 32.06 -18.22
C TYR A 595 9.82 31.12 -18.51
N GLY A 596 11.07 31.61 -18.43
CA GLY A 596 12.28 30.82 -18.66
C GLY A 596 12.28 30.10 -20.01
N ASN A 597 12.33 28.77 -19.95
CA ASN A 597 12.36 27.86 -21.10
C ASN A 597 11.01 27.16 -21.32
N ASP A 598 9.90 27.84 -21.07
CA ASP A 598 8.57 27.45 -21.55
C ASP A 598 8.30 28.17 -22.89
N ASP A 599 8.58 27.49 -24.01
CA ASP A 599 8.43 28.07 -25.34
C ASP A 599 6.97 28.33 -25.74
N VAL A 600 6.01 27.64 -25.11
CA VAL A 600 4.57 27.88 -25.31
C VAL A 600 4.14 29.16 -24.58
N ALA A 601 4.54 29.34 -23.32
CA ALA A 601 4.22 30.53 -22.54
C ALA A 601 4.91 31.79 -23.09
N VAL A 602 6.17 31.68 -23.53
CA VAL A 602 6.89 32.79 -24.18
C VAL A 602 6.25 33.19 -25.51
N LEU A 603 5.81 32.22 -26.33
CA LEU A 603 5.06 32.53 -27.56
C LEU A 603 3.69 33.15 -27.24
N GLN A 604 2.97 32.62 -26.24
CA GLN A 604 1.70 33.20 -25.78
C GLN A 604 1.87 34.64 -25.29
N HIS A 605 2.96 34.95 -24.57
CA HIS A 605 3.28 36.32 -24.16
C HIS A 605 3.51 37.24 -25.37
N PHE A 606 4.30 36.79 -26.36
CA PHE A 606 4.48 37.55 -27.60
C PHE A 606 3.15 37.80 -28.33
N VAL A 607 2.30 36.78 -28.47
CA VAL A 607 1.04 36.87 -29.21
C VAL A 607 0.01 37.76 -28.49
N ASN A 608 -0.05 37.71 -27.17
CA ASN A 608 -1.03 38.48 -26.40
C ASN A 608 -0.57 39.91 -26.13
N HIS A 609 0.69 40.11 -25.74
CA HIS A 609 1.23 41.38 -25.25
C HIS A 609 2.34 41.93 -26.16
N GLY A 610 3.34 41.11 -26.50
CA GLY A 610 4.51 41.57 -27.24
C GLY A 610 4.21 42.20 -28.61
N MET A 611 3.23 41.68 -29.36
CA MET A 611 2.77 42.29 -30.62
C MET A 611 2.02 43.62 -30.42
N GLN A 612 1.36 43.83 -29.28
CA GLN A 612 0.69 45.10 -28.95
C GLN A 612 1.69 46.16 -28.48
N GLU A 613 2.72 45.74 -27.74
CA GLU A 613 3.85 46.58 -27.29
C GLU A 613 4.86 46.88 -28.42
N GLY A 614 4.71 46.26 -29.59
CA GLY A 614 5.63 46.41 -30.73
C GLY A 614 7.02 45.79 -30.50
N ARG A 615 7.14 44.79 -29.61
CA ARG A 615 8.41 44.13 -29.27
C ARG A 615 8.93 43.33 -30.46
N ARG A 616 10.21 43.51 -30.79
CA ARG A 616 10.88 42.73 -31.85
C ARG A 616 11.17 41.31 -31.36
N ALA A 617 10.65 40.31 -32.07
CA ALA A 617 10.77 38.90 -31.69
C ALA A 617 11.58 38.04 -32.67
N CYS A 618 12.04 38.58 -33.81
CA CYS A 618 13.05 37.92 -34.64
C CYS A 618 13.98 38.93 -35.32
N ALA A 619 15.09 38.44 -35.87
CA ALA A 619 16.01 39.28 -36.64
C ALA A 619 15.40 39.75 -37.98
N GLY A 620 14.53 38.96 -38.61
CA GLY A 620 13.97 39.22 -39.95
C GLY A 620 12.79 40.19 -40.04
N PHE A 621 12.24 40.63 -38.91
CA PHE A 621 11.09 41.55 -38.87
C PHE A 621 11.28 42.63 -37.80
N SER A 622 10.79 43.84 -38.09
CA SER A 622 10.75 44.99 -37.18
C SER A 622 9.48 45.78 -37.46
N VAL A 623 8.52 45.82 -36.53
CA VAL A 623 7.19 46.38 -36.82
C VAL A 623 7.24 47.89 -37.08
N GLN A 624 8.16 48.59 -36.42
CA GLN A 624 8.41 50.03 -36.62
C GLN A 624 9.01 50.29 -38.01
N THR A 625 9.96 49.45 -38.46
CA THR A 625 10.54 49.52 -39.81
C THR A 625 9.51 49.19 -40.88
N TYR A 626 8.70 48.15 -40.65
CA TYR A 626 7.65 47.72 -41.57
C TYR A 626 6.54 48.77 -41.73
N CYS A 627 6.08 49.38 -40.63
CA CYS A 627 5.15 50.51 -40.67
C CYS A 627 5.74 51.71 -41.43
N THR A 628 6.99 52.06 -41.17
CA THR A 628 7.69 53.18 -41.85
C THR A 628 7.84 52.95 -43.35
N ASN A 629 8.10 51.71 -43.78
CA ASN A 629 8.33 51.36 -45.19
C ASN A 629 7.04 51.28 -46.02
N TYR A 630 5.87 51.12 -45.40
CA TYR A 630 4.61 50.79 -46.08
C TYR A 630 3.48 51.75 -45.70
N ALA A 631 3.47 52.91 -46.34
CA ALA A 631 2.49 54.00 -46.10
C ALA A 631 1.03 53.63 -46.42
N ASP A 632 0.79 52.56 -47.19
CA ASP A 632 -0.53 51.95 -47.37
C ASP A 632 -1.01 51.27 -46.09
N LEU A 633 -0.15 50.49 -45.44
CA LEU A 633 -0.42 49.85 -44.15
C LEU A 633 -0.49 50.88 -43.02
N GLN A 634 0.36 51.92 -43.07
CA GLN A 634 0.29 53.04 -42.13
C GLN A 634 -1.08 53.73 -42.14
N ARG A 635 -1.68 53.91 -43.33
CA ARG A 635 -3.03 54.46 -43.48
C ARG A 635 -4.13 53.49 -43.04
N ALA A 636 -3.91 52.18 -43.19
CA ALA A 636 -4.89 51.15 -42.87
C ALA A 636 -4.96 50.82 -41.37
N TYR A 637 -3.82 50.81 -40.66
CA TYR A 637 -3.71 50.31 -39.28
C TYR A 637 -3.30 51.36 -38.25
N GLY A 638 -2.69 52.47 -38.66
CA GLY A 638 -2.26 53.54 -37.76
C GLY A 638 -1.35 53.02 -36.65
N ASN A 639 -1.83 53.05 -35.41
CA ASN A 639 -1.07 52.63 -34.21
C ASN A 639 -1.33 51.17 -33.78
N ASP A 640 -2.16 50.38 -34.49
CA ASP A 640 -2.34 48.95 -34.18
C ASP A 640 -1.13 48.13 -34.65
N TRP A 641 -0.11 48.05 -33.81
CA TRP A 641 1.09 47.25 -34.06
C TRP A 641 0.76 45.79 -34.41
N LYS A 642 -0.24 45.19 -33.75
CA LYS A 642 -0.62 43.78 -33.94
C LYS A 642 -1.18 43.52 -35.34
N ALA A 643 -1.91 44.48 -35.92
CA ALA A 643 -2.35 44.39 -37.31
C ALA A 643 -1.19 44.29 -38.32
N TYR A 644 -0.08 45.01 -38.12
CA TYR A 644 1.10 44.91 -38.99
C TYR A 644 1.79 43.54 -38.90
N TYR A 645 1.95 42.97 -37.70
CA TYR A 645 2.49 41.60 -37.54
C TYR A 645 1.60 40.59 -38.28
N MET A 646 0.29 40.64 -38.07
CA MET A 646 -0.67 39.75 -38.73
C MET A 646 -0.70 39.96 -40.25
N HIS A 647 -0.53 41.20 -40.74
CA HIS A 647 -0.38 41.47 -42.17
C HIS A 647 0.87 40.82 -42.74
N TYR A 648 2.03 40.91 -42.06
CA TYR A 648 3.27 40.32 -42.55
C TYR A 648 3.19 38.78 -42.63
N ILE A 649 2.65 38.14 -41.59
CA ILE A 649 2.40 36.69 -41.53
C ILE A 649 1.47 36.24 -42.68
N ASN A 650 0.33 36.91 -42.84
CA ASN A 650 -0.70 36.47 -43.78
C ASN A 650 -0.42 36.85 -45.24
N TYR A 651 0.15 38.03 -45.49
CA TYR A 651 0.25 38.64 -46.82
C TYR A 651 1.66 39.14 -47.14
N GLY A 652 2.29 39.90 -46.24
CA GLY A 652 3.53 40.64 -46.53
C GLY A 652 4.67 39.80 -47.10
N VAL A 653 4.90 38.59 -46.59
CA VAL A 653 5.90 37.65 -47.13
C VAL A 653 5.55 37.21 -48.57
N ARG A 654 4.26 36.96 -48.85
CA ARG A 654 3.78 36.55 -50.19
C ARG A 654 3.78 37.71 -51.20
N GLU A 655 3.63 38.93 -50.71
CA GLU A 655 3.73 40.18 -51.48
C GLU A 655 5.19 40.63 -51.72
N GLY A 656 6.18 39.89 -51.21
CA GLY A 656 7.60 40.26 -51.33
C GLY A 656 8.00 41.50 -50.52
N ARG A 657 7.18 41.91 -49.54
CA ARG A 657 7.51 43.04 -48.65
C ARG A 657 8.63 42.66 -47.70
N ARG A 658 9.47 43.63 -47.33
CA ARG A 658 10.63 43.43 -46.46
C ARG A 658 10.30 43.76 -45.01
N GLY A 659 10.52 42.79 -44.10
CA GLY A 659 10.37 42.99 -42.65
C GLY A 659 11.44 43.88 -42.02
N VAL A 660 12.61 43.99 -42.66
CA VAL A 660 13.76 44.87 -42.36
C VAL A 660 14.50 45.32 -43.62
#